data_AF-A0A673LZY9-F1
#
_entry.id   AF-A0A673LZY9-F1
#
_cell.length_a   1.000
_cell.length_b   1.000
_cell.length_c   1.000
_cell.angle_alpha   90.00
_cell.angle_beta   90.00
_cell.angle_gamma   90.00
#
_symmetry.space_group_name_H-M   'P 1'
#
loop_
_entity.id
_entity.type
_entity.pdbx_description
1 polymer ?
#
loop_
_entity_poly.entity_id
_entity_poly.type
_entity_poly.pdbx_seq_one_letter_code
_entity_poly.pdbx_strand_id
1 'polypeptide(L)'
;MCLLKFFFVFLSISDFLSDVIEMAALSRPLSLGMLYDSQRNSFCQDIFMWDEDTLARMKVSLPRPQTYVKVLENDSPQERFRVLEMSPVLQSGTQTGQIKMTGAAAFLIHPEQHQERATLHYRTTTRLDMISQRLLQEVAPSALVGQTTATHVVSAVYFGAQAFMVFESDSSNHEKNAEIVDVLKIMTSTFCPNHIISSLNASEKAKSSLLACSLYIDVGDWKSPVSFDKAVEIYGSLPTLLGSKDERAVPLKVWLYPLKKLNKSSVHAALSGVSENVMQRAESILEHLRKQIRICQDIIKDYINVNVIMQFLTLEDKLVEFLELMQEYQTTFQKEIADIVHIKEGKRERSLQDLLKRHSQSPFSAEKTNQWLENKETELKILNDFRAADITVVKSQAELQQIISHSQKTRVMCLTLYSPDVEDSFITALRQYIESDGSIQNDSLLFKPVSIDDKKIIKAQLFIAANEDAEQTKFIAALVPSDDFPEYSVQFYRDGRIVSRNVNLGTKSDLVQISHIKHISVSLKLNQSDTKRIERYIVEYRALGDDGSNNEPWKQIIFDGPSIRETCMISDLKSGHKFQLRYIFVEQDCMNLSRIMNFQTVVTATPGKLLVNKLDRDTLRVTWLRAETDQDFPVLWYNVEYKEAGLEGWSSVQTEGLECECTLTVLHSTCYRVRVSAVYEDITSKPSEETPVPVDVWNINLSKRKSSILLEVLKLQTEKKPVELIDWTDEESEVKGFLQCLPYISQLRFPHQQKGSSNETEIKKRLLALNLSFEVPTLPKEMIELSMEALFSYMYYGKWDFLLDLYSHVKDYETRTGRSVLPAFHPVYQSAPAVWSIDLSERKSSILLEVLKLQTEKKPVELRDWTDEESEVKGFLQCLPYISQLRFNVCSFNDEKQKTAVQFLVNLSVAASECDEATGESFTMLLISVCSYTSFPCANNNCDNFEHGYVECQIKHSDFLLDLYSHMKNYQIKTGRSVLPALKSIYQSVPAVWRIKLSERKSSILLEVLKLQTEKKPVELIDWTDEESEVKGFLQCLPYISQLRFDSLIFKEKKRSVQFLLNLIISASEFDKMTGENYTELFTSVCSYTSFPFSENYTNPHVDQCDFLLDLCSHVKDYESQTDRSVLPALQPIYQSAPAVWSIKLSERKSSILLEVLKLQTEKKPVELRDCTDEESEVKGFLPCLPYISQLRCDKQCILFDYCT
;
A
#
# COMPACT_ATOMS: atom_id res chain seq x y z
N MET A 1 20.66 14.82 22.27
CA MET A 1 19.48 15.72 22.23
C MET A 1 19.65 16.99 21.36
N CYS A 2 20.83 17.29 20.78
CA CYS A 2 21.00 18.36 19.78
C CYS A 2 21.04 17.86 18.32
N LEU A 3 21.00 16.55 18.08
CA LEU A 3 20.96 15.94 16.73
C LEU A 3 19.52 15.70 16.22
N LEU A 4 18.49 15.74 17.08
CA LEU A 4 17.08 15.68 16.66
C LEU A 4 16.49 17.04 16.23
N LYS A 5 17.20 18.16 16.45
CA LYS A 5 16.81 19.47 15.90
C LYS A 5 17.28 19.69 14.46
N PHE A 6 18.13 18.81 13.91
CA PHE A 6 18.59 18.89 12.53
C PHE A 6 17.63 18.19 11.55
N PHE A 7 16.89 17.17 12.01
CA PHE A 7 15.94 16.42 11.17
C PHE A 7 14.59 17.11 11.00
N PHE A 8 14.19 17.99 11.93
CA PHE A 8 12.94 18.75 11.85
C PHE A 8 12.99 20.00 10.95
N VAL A 9 14.15 20.31 10.35
CA VAL A 9 14.36 21.49 9.49
C VAL A 9 14.23 21.17 7.99
N PHE A 10 14.18 19.88 7.61
CA PHE A 10 14.06 19.50 6.20
C PHE A 10 12.61 19.55 5.66
N LEU A 11 11.60 19.65 6.53
CA LEU A 11 10.19 19.82 6.18
C LEU A 11 9.70 21.29 6.23
N SER A 12 10.61 22.26 6.41
CA SER A 12 10.29 23.69 6.53
C SER A 12 10.84 24.56 5.39
N ILE A 13 11.14 23.99 4.21
CA ILE A 13 11.54 24.78 3.04
C ILE A 13 10.34 25.55 2.46
N SER A 14 9.10 25.08 2.68
CA SER A 14 7.87 25.79 2.28
C SER A 14 7.52 26.97 3.19
N ASP A 15 8.03 27.00 4.44
CA ASP A 15 7.69 28.04 5.42
C ASP A 15 8.49 29.35 5.24
N PHE A 16 9.46 29.38 4.31
CA PHE A 16 10.33 30.56 4.09
C PHE A 16 9.79 31.54 3.04
N LEU A 17 8.80 31.16 2.23
CA LEU A 17 8.60 31.74 0.88
C LEU A 17 7.51 32.80 0.72
N SER A 18 6.66 33.09 1.70
CA SER A 18 5.51 34.01 1.45
C SER A 18 5.90 35.47 1.16
N ASP A 19 7.13 35.91 1.48
CA ASP A 19 7.64 37.26 1.15
C ASP A 19 9.02 37.23 0.48
N VAL A 20 9.56 36.07 0.14
CA VAL A 20 10.89 35.95 -0.47
C VAL A 20 10.72 36.00 -1.99
N ILE A 21 11.36 36.98 -2.63
CA ILE A 21 11.25 37.15 -4.08
C ILE A 21 12.24 36.21 -4.75
N GLU A 22 11.72 35.36 -5.61
CA GLU A 22 12.50 34.50 -6.50
C GLU A 22 12.82 35.24 -7.80
N MET A 23 14.08 35.19 -8.24
CA MET A 23 14.53 35.98 -9.38
C MET A 23 15.57 35.24 -10.23
N ALA A 24 15.38 35.24 -11.54
CA ALA A 24 16.38 34.76 -12.50
C ALA A 24 17.64 35.64 -12.45
N ALA A 25 18.82 35.04 -12.35
CA ALA A 25 20.06 35.78 -12.24
C ALA A 25 20.53 36.36 -13.58
N LEU A 26 20.16 35.75 -14.72
CA LEU A 26 20.47 36.23 -16.08
C LEU A 26 21.96 36.53 -16.29
N SER A 27 22.83 35.64 -15.78
CA SER A 27 24.29 35.74 -15.88
C SER A 27 24.89 36.97 -15.17
N ARG A 28 24.13 37.62 -14.28
CA ARG A 28 24.64 38.66 -13.36
C ARG A 28 25.49 38.01 -12.27
N PRO A 29 26.62 38.62 -11.87
CA PRO A 29 27.49 38.10 -10.81
C PRO A 29 26.87 38.34 -9.43
N LEU A 30 25.81 37.60 -9.11
CA LEU A 30 25.07 37.72 -7.85
C LEU A 30 25.63 36.76 -6.79
N SER A 31 25.87 37.30 -5.60
CA SER A 31 26.46 36.58 -4.47
C SER A 31 25.59 36.71 -3.22
N LEU A 32 25.75 35.78 -2.28
CA LEU A 32 25.08 35.83 -0.99
C LEU A 32 25.40 37.15 -0.26
N GLY A 33 24.40 37.74 0.38
CA GLY A 33 24.55 38.97 1.15
C GLY A 33 24.49 40.26 0.32
N MET A 34 24.43 40.20 -1.01
CA MET A 34 24.23 41.38 -1.86
C MET A 34 22.87 42.04 -1.61
N LEU A 35 22.82 43.37 -1.58
CA LEU A 35 21.59 44.12 -1.38
C LEU A 35 20.84 44.37 -2.70
N TYR A 36 19.51 44.43 -2.63
CA TYR A 36 18.62 44.64 -3.77
C TYR A 36 17.53 45.69 -3.48
N ASP A 37 17.33 46.61 -4.41
CA ASP A 37 16.29 47.64 -4.39
C ASP A 37 15.15 47.23 -5.34
N SER A 38 13.99 46.90 -4.77
CA SER A 38 12.80 46.47 -5.51
C SER A 38 12.07 47.62 -6.20
N GLN A 39 12.24 48.87 -5.76
CA GLN A 39 11.63 50.02 -6.42
C GLN A 39 12.37 50.38 -7.70
N ARG A 40 13.70 50.24 -7.70
CA ARG A 40 14.55 50.49 -8.86
C ARG A 40 14.85 49.24 -9.70
N ASN A 41 14.39 48.07 -9.24
CA ASN A 41 14.67 46.76 -9.82
C ASN A 41 16.17 46.52 -10.05
N SER A 42 17.02 46.93 -9.10
CA SER A 42 18.48 46.96 -9.25
C SER A 42 19.21 46.42 -8.02
N PHE A 43 20.28 45.67 -8.24
CA PHE A 43 21.21 45.27 -7.18
C PHE A 43 22.16 46.41 -6.84
N CYS A 44 22.45 46.57 -5.55
CA CYS A 44 23.48 47.51 -5.09
C CYS A 44 24.86 46.90 -5.37
N GLN A 45 25.63 47.52 -6.26
CA GLN A 45 26.98 47.05 -6.57
C GLN A 45 27.90 47.20 -5.36
N ASP A 46 28.65 46.15 -5.06
CA ASP A 46 29.70 46.09 -4.02
C ASP A 46 29.26 46.43 -2.58
N ILE A 47 27.94 46.41 -2.30
CA ILE A 47 27.40 46.59 -0.94
C ILE A 47 26.83 45.25 -0.46
N PHE A 48 27.52 44.67 0.51
CA PHE A 48 27.12 43.44 1.18
C PHE A 48 26.64 43.73 2.60
N MET A 49 25.63 42.99 3.02
CA MET A 49 25.04 43.13 4.35
C MET A 49 25.97 42.64 5.48
N TRP A 50 26.80 41.64 5.17
CA TRP A 50 27.75 41.02 6.09
C TRP A 50 29.13 40.98 5.46
N ASP A 51 30.18 41.00 6.29
CA ASP A 51 31.55 40.81 5.84
C ASP A 51 31.78 39.40 5.29
N GLU A 52 32.81 39.26 4.45
CA GLU A 52 33.13 38.03 3.74
C GLU A 52 33.43 36.86 4.69
N ASP A 53 34.11 37.11 5.81
CA ASP A 53 34.43 36.08 6.80
C ASP A 53 33.15 35.56 7.48
N THR A 54 32.21 36.44 7.80
CA THR A 54 30.92 36.08 8.38
C THR A 54 30.06 35.28 7.40
N LEU A 55 30.01 35.69 6.13
CA LEU A 55 29.32 34.94 5.08
C LEU A 55 29.95 33.56 4.86
N ALA A 56 31.29 33.46 4.82
CA ALA A 56 31.99 32.20 4.64
C ALA A 56 31.72 31.21 5.78
N ARG A 57 31.67 31.67 7.04
CA ARG A 57 31.37 30.82 8.21
C ARG A 57 29.91 30.35 8.27
N MET A 58 28.97 31.18 7.81
CA MET A 58 27.53 30.96 7.98
C MET A 58 26.84 30.44 6.71
N LYS A 59 27.59 30.26 5.63
CA LYS A 59 27.13 29.69 4.37
C LYS A 59 26.85 28.20 4.53
N VAL A 60 25.66 27.79 4.10
CA VAL A 60 25.28 26.39 3.90
C VAL A 60 25.28 26.13 2.40
N SER A 61 26.03 25.13 1.95
CA SER A 61 26.08 24.73 0.54
C SER A 61 25.49 23.34 0.39
N LEU A 62 24.53 23.19 -0.51
CA LEU A 62 23.84 21.93 -0.79
C LEU A 62 24.14 21.51 -2.24
N PRO A 63 24.72 20.32 -2.49
CA PRO A 63 24.92 19.82 -3.84
C PRO A 63 23.57 19.54 -4.50
N ARG A 64 23.39 20.03 -5.73
CA ARG A 64 22.18 19.86 -6.56
C ARG A 64 22.55 19.64 -8.04
N PRO A 65 23.33 18.58 -8.37
CA PRO A 65 23.74 18.32 -9.74
C PRO A 65 22.60 17.74 -10.58
N GLN A 66 22.17 18.46 -11.61
CA GLN A 66 21.21 17.99 -12.61
C GLN A 66 21.56 18.61 -13.96
N THR A 67 21.44 17.85 -15.05
CA THR A 67 21.66 18.36 -16.40
C THR A 67 20.48 17.99 -17.28
N TYR A 68 19.95 18.96 -18.00
CA TYR A 68 18.89 18.74 -18.98
C TYR A 68 19.20 19.45 -20.28
N VAL A 69 18.78 18.84 -21.39
CA VAL A 69 18.94 19.37 -22.74
C VAL A 69 17.60 19.31 -23.44
N LYS A 70 17.16 20.43 -24.03
CA LYS A 70 15.87 20.56 -24.70
C LYS A 70 16.04 21.28 -26.04
N VAL A 71 15.30 20.85 -27.07
CA VAL A 71 15.18 21.61 -28.31
C VAL A 71 13.97 22.54 -28.20
N LEU A 72 14.15 23.81 -28.54
CA LEU A 72 13.10 24.83 -28.58
C LEU A 72 12.63 24.98 -30.02
N GLU A 73 11.38 24.60 -30.27
CA GLU A 73 10.74 24.61 -31.59
C GLU A 73 10.03 25.95 -31.88
N ASN A 74 9.68 26.70 -30.83
CA ASN A 74 9.09 28.04 -30.91
C ASN A 74 10.06 29.06 -30.31
N ASP A 75 10.27 30.16 -31.02
CA ASP A 75 11.20 31.22 -30.62
C ASP A 75 10.51 32.57 -30.39
N SER A 76 9.24 32.52 -29.95
CA SER A 76 8.52 33.72 -29.51
C SER A 76 9.20 34.37 -28.30
N PRO A 77 9.17 35.71 -28.17
CA PRO A 77 9.70 36.41 -26.99
C PRO A 77 9.16 35.86 -25.67
N GLN A 78 7.88 35.46 -25.64
CA GLN A 78 7.25 34.85 -24.46
C GLN A 78 7.88 33.50 -24.12
N GLU A 79 8.18 32.67 -25.12
CA GLU A 79 8.84 31.38 -24.89
C GLU A 79 10.29 31.57 -24.42
N ARG A 80 11.02 32.54 -24.99
CA ARG A 80 12.35 32.90 -24.50
C ARG A 80 12.33 33.35 -23.03
N PHE A 81 11.32 34.11 -22.62
CA PHE A 81 11.13 34.53 -21.22
C PHE A 81 10.80 33.35 -20.29
N ARG A 82 9.98 32.41 -20.76
CA ARG A 82 9.63 31.20 -20.01
C ARG A 82 10.83 30.29 -19.78
N VAL A 83 11.64 30.04 -20.80
CA VAL A 83 12.79 29.11 -20.71
C VAL A 83 13.87 29.63 -19.75
N LEU A 84 14.02 30.96 -19.64
CA LEU A 84 14.91 31.61 -18.67
C LEU A 84 14.27 31.84 -17.30
N GLU A 85 13.05 31.36 -17.07
CA GLU A 85 12.28 31.50 -15.82
C GLU A 85 12.15 32.98 -15.37
N MET A 86 11.91 33.90 -16.30
CA MET A 86 11.85 35.33 -15.98
C MET A 86 10.50 35.76 -15.43
N SER A 87 10.53 36.51 -14.32
CA SER A 87 9.35 37.15 -13.75
C SER A 87 8.87 38.35 -14.60
N PRO A 88 7.58 38.73 -14.53
CA PRO A 88 7.04 39.86 -15.31
C PRO A 88 7.79 41.18 -15.13
N VAL A 89 8.36 41.41 -13.94
CA VAL A 89 9.15 42.61 -13.63
C VAL A 89 10.46 42.64 -14.41
N LEU A 90 11.15 41.50 -14.54
CA LEU A 90 12.36 41.40 -15.36
C LEU A 90 12.05 41.47 -16.86
N GLN A 91 10.89 40.97 -17.30
CA GLN A 91 10.42 41.07 -18.69
C GLN A 91 10.21 42.54 -19.09
N SER A 92 9.59 43.35 -18.24
CA SER A 92 9.44 44.79 -18.50
C SER A 92 10.79 45.53 -18.50
N GLY A 93 11.69 45.21 -17.57
CA GLY A 93 13.05 45.78 -17.51
C GLY A 93 13.93 45.43 -18.72
N THR A 94 13.74 44.25 -19.32
CA THR A 94 14.44 43.84 -20.54
C THR A 94 13.90 44.55 -21.78
N GLN A 95 12.58 44.70 -21.91
CA GLN A 95 11.94 45.45 -23.01
C GLN A 95 12.33 46.94 -23.02
N THR A 96 12.60 47.52 -21.85
CA THR A 96 13.01 48.93 -21.69
C THR A 96 14.52 49.13 -21.75
N GLY A 97 15.32 48.07 -21.96
CA GLY A 97 16.78 48.13 -22.07
C GLY A 97 17.53 48.42 -20.76
N GLN A 98 16.87 48.29 -19.61
CA GLN A 98 17.44 48.61 -18.29
C GLN A 98 18.37 47.50 -17.76
N ILE A 99 18.22 46.26 -18.27
CA ILE A 99 19.00 45.10 -17.85
C ILE A 99 20.00 44.74 -18.95
N LYS A 100 21.29 44.77 -18.62
CA LYS A 100 22.36 44.33 -19.53
C LYS A 100 22.34 42.81 -19.63
N MET A 101 22.04 42.29 -20.82
CA MET A 101 22.00 40.86 -21.09
C MET A 101 23.39 40.36 -21.49
N THR A 102 23.93 39.37 -20.78
CA THR A 102 25.24 38.76 -21.03
C THR A 102 25.16 37.24 -20.92
N GLY A 103 26.20 36.52 -21.37
CA GLY A 103 26.23 35.06 -21.31
C GLY A 103 25.09 34.41 -22.08
N ALA A 104 24.49 33.36 -21.53
CA ALA A 104 23.34 32.69 -22.11
C ALA A 104 22.10 33.58 -22.21
N ALA A 105 21.94 34.53 -21.28
CA ALA A 105 20.77 35.40 -21.24
C ALA A 105 20.74 36.40 -22.43
N ALA A 106 21.87 36.61 -23.12
CA ALA A 106 21.93 37.37 -24.37
C ALA A 106 21.12 36.73 -25.52
N PHE A 107 20.68 35.48 -25.38
CA PHE A 107 19.71 34.87 -26.29
C PHE A 107 18.40 35.66 -26.41
N LEU A 108 17.97 36.39 -25.35
CA LEU A 108 16.74 37.18 -25.39
C LEU A 108 16.73 38.25 -26.50
N ILE A 109 17.90 38.83 -26.79
CA ILE A 109 18.06 39.91 -27.77
C ILE A 109 18.48 39.40 -29.15
N HIS A 110 18.48 38.08 -29.37
CA HIS A 110 18.78 37.50 -30.67
C HIS A 110 17.74 37.99 -31.71
N PRO A 111 18.16 38.50 -32.90
CA PRO A 111 17.27 39.16 -33.85
C PRO A 111 16.05 38.33 -34.25
N GLU A 112 14.89 38.94 -34.41
CA GLU A 112 13.73 38.30 -35.02
C GLU A 112 13.85 38.40 -36.54
N GLN A 113 14.45 37.37 -37.17
CA GLN A 113 14.49 37.24 -38.64
C GLN A 113 13.54 36.12 -39.09
N HIS A 114 13.00 36.24 -40.31
CA HIS A 114 12.09 35.26 -40.92
C HIS A 114 12.79 34.02 -41.49
N GLN A 115 13.94 33.63 -40.94
CA GLN A 115 14.68 32.44 -41.36
C GLN A 115 14.26 31.21 -40.54
N GLU A 116 14.38 30.03 -41.14
CA GLU A 116 14.18 28.75 -40.47
C GLU A 116 15.29 28.51 -39.46
N ARG A 117 14.90 28.35 -38.18
CA ARG A 117 15.84 28.19 -37.07
C ARG A 117 15.31 27.27 -35.98
N ALA A 118 16.22 26.59 -35.30
CA ALA A 118 15.93 25.77 -34.14
C ALA A 118 17.00 25.99 -33.06
N THR A 119 16.59 26.00 -31.79
CA THR A 119 17.52 26.29 -30.68
C THR A 119 17.69 25.09 -29.77
N LEU A 120 18.93 24.67 -29.53
CA LEU A 120 19.26 23.69 -28.50
C LEU A 120 19.58 24.41 -27.19
N HIS A 121 18.80 24.13 -26.14
CA HIS A 121 19.01 24.65 -24.80
C HIS A 121 19.63 23.56 -23.91
N TYR A 122 20.86 23.80 -23.45
CA TYR A 122 21.52 23.01 -22.44
C TYR A 122 21.51 23.77 -21.11
N ARG A 123 21.10 23.11 -20.02
CA ARG A 123 21.25 23.64 -18.67
C ARG A 123 21.76 22.58 -17.72
N THR A 124 22.71 22.97 -16.90
CA THR A 124 23.24 22.15 -15.82
C THR A 124 23.25 22.95 -14.52
N THR A 125 22.89 22.31 -13.42
CA THR A 125 22.88 22.86 -12.07
C THR A 125 23.95 22.18 -11.24
N THR A 126 24.52 22.86 -10.25
CA THR A 126 25.64 22.34 -9.46
C THR A 126 25.33 22.33 -7.97
N ARG A 127 25.04 23.49 -7.39
CA ARG A 127 24.83 23.65 -5.94
C ARG A 127 23.85 24.79 -5.62
N LEU A 128 23.26 24.71 -4.44
CA LEU A 128 22.49 25.77 -3.82
C LEU A 128 23.26 26.29 -2.61
N ASP A 129 23.67 27.54 -2.65
CA ASP A 129 24.33 28.23 -1.55
C ASP A 129 23.30 29.09 -0.81
N MET A 130 23.27 29.01 0.52
CA MET A 130 22.28 29.69 1.37
C MET A 130 22.94 30.30 2.60
N ILE A 131 22.38 31.40 3.10
CA ILE A 131 22.72 31.95 4.41
C ILE A 131 22.00 31.14 5.50
N SER A 132 22.71 30.73 6.54
CA SER A 132 22.10 30.04 7.68
C SER A 132 21.02 30.89 8.36
N GLN A 133 19.95 30.26 8.82
CA GLN A 133 18.86 30.92 9.54
C GLN A 133 19.35 31.69 10.79
N ARG A 134 20.44 31.22 11.42
CA ARG A 134 21.06 31.89 12.56
C ARG A 134 21.52 33.32 12.21
N LEU A 135 22.18 33.50 11.06
CA LEU A 135 22.66 34.82 10.65
C LEU A 135 21.50 35.75 10.23
N LEU A 136 20.42 35.21 9.65
CA LEU A 136 19.21 35.99 9.35
C LEU A 136 18.45 36.44 10.62
N GLN A 137 18.71 35.83 11.78
CA GLN A 137 18.11 36.17 13.07
C GLN A 137 19.02 37.06 13.95
N GLU A 138 20.30 37.20 13.62
CA GLU A 138 21.23 38.08 14.32
C GLU A 138 21.05 39.54 13.87
N VAL A 139 21.36 40.48 14.77
CA VAL A 139 21.16 41.92 14.55
C VAL A 139 21.99 42.38 13.35
N ALA A 140 21.28 42.79 12.29
CA ALA A 140 21.83 43.51 11.15
C ALA A 140 22.78 44.64 11.61
N PRO A 141 23.99 44.81 11.03
CA PRO A 141 24.85 45.95 11.33
C PRO A 141 24.10 47.27 11.09
N SER A 142 23.80 47.99 12.18
CA SER A 142 22.92 49.16 12.20
C SER A 142 23.43 50.34 11.34
N ALA A 143 24.70 50.32 10.93
CA ALA A 143 25.33 51.37 10.13
C ALA A 143 24.88 51.42 8.65
N LEU A 144 24.46 50.28 8.06
CA LEU A 144 24.14 50.17 6.62
C LEU A 144 22.67 50.42 6.29
N VAL A 145 21.76 50.14 7.23
CA VAL A 145 20.30 50.23 7.00
C VAL A 145 19.81 51.68 6.86
N GLY A 146 20.54 52.65 7.41
CA GLY A 146 20.21 54.08 7.28
C GLY A 146 20.82 54.78 6.05
N GLN A 147 21.71 54.10 5.30
CA GLN A 147 22.51 54.71 4.22
C GLN A 147 22.20 54.14 2.83
N THR A 148 21.29 53.16 2.71
CA THR A 148 20.98 52.47 1.45
C THR A 148 19.49 52.52 1.12
N THR A 149 19.12 52.52 -0.16
CA THR A 149 17.73 52.39 -0.62
C THR A 149 17.28 50.93 -0.77
N ALA A 150 18.11 49.99 -0.31
CA ALA A 150 17.88 48.57 -0.48
C ALA A 150 16.65 48.11 0.32
N THR A 151 15.92 47.15 -0.25
CA THR A 151 14.70 46.58 0.32
C THR A 151 14.83 45.11 0.66
N HIS A 152 15.75 44.40 -0.01
CA HIS A 152 16.01 42.97 0.15
C HIS A 152 17.51 42.66 0.17
N VAL A 153 17.87 41.47 0.63
CA VAL A 153 19.22 40.89 0.55
C VAL A 153 19.16 39.52 -0.11
N VAL A 154 20.18 39.15 -0.88
CA VAL A 154 20.32 37.81 -1.45
C VAL A 154 20.59 36.79 -0.33
N SER A 155 19.61 35.93 -0.05
CA SER A 155 19.68 34.91 1.00
C SER A 155 20.05 33.53 0.49
N ALA A 156 19.78 33.24 -0.79
CA ALA A 156 20.18 32.01 -1.44
C ALA A 156 20.52 32.24 -2.92
N VAL A 157 21.46 31.46 -3.44
CA VAL A 157 21.93 31.49 -4.83
C VAL A 157 22.03 30.07 -5.35
N TYR A 158 21.33 29.79 -6.45
CA TYR A 158 21.39 28.53 -7.17
C TYR A 158 22.38 28.64 -8.33
N PHE A 159 23.43 27.83 -8.28
CA PHE A 159 24.54 27.85 -9.23
C PHE A 159 24.39 26.77 -10.30
N GLY A 160 24.92 27.07 -11.48
CA GLY A 160 25.00 26.16 -12.61
C GLY A 160 25.57 26.85 -13.84
N ALA A 161 25.20 26.37 -15.02
CA ALA A 161 25.48 27.04 -16.29
C ALA A 161 24.42 26.65 -17.31
N GLN A 162 24.14 27.55 -18.24
CA GLN A 162 23.26 27.28 -19.38
C GLN A 162 23.89 27.77 -20.69
N ALA A 163 23.39 27.21 -21.78
CA ALA A 163 23.82 27.47 -23.14
C ALA A 163 22.63 27.39 -24.08
N PHE A 164 22.46 28.39 -24.94
CA PHE A 164 21.56 28.38 -26.08
C PHE A 164 22.39 28.35 -27.36
N MET A 165 22.19 27.32 -28.16
CA MET A 165 22.82 27.13 -29.47
C MET A 165 21.74 27.28 -30.53
N VAL A 166 21.72 28.41 -31.22
CA VAL A 166 20.69 28.75 -32.22
C VAL A 166 21.22 28.36 -33.58
N PHE A 167 20.61 27.37 -34.23
CA PHE A 167 21.01 26.91 -35.56
C PHE A 167 20.12 27.53 -36.62
N GLU A 168 20.74 28.22 -37.58
CA GLU A 168 20.09 29.01 -38.63
C GLU A 168 20.55 28.51 -40.01
N SER A 169 19.63 28.48 -40.98
CA SER A 169 19.91 28.11 -42.37
C SER A 169 19.82 29.31 -43.30
N ASP A 170 20.78 29.45 -44.22
CA ASP A 170 20.81 30.54 -45.21
C ASP A 170 19.82 30.36 -46.39
N SER A 171 18.97 29.31 -46.40
CA SER A 171 18.10 29.00 -47.55
C SER A 171 16.68 29.58 -47.41
N SER A 172 16.17 30.22 -48.48
CA SER A 172 14.90 30.98 -48.50
C SER A 172 13.62 30.14 -48.71
N ASN A 173 13.64 28.83 -48.44
CA ASN A 173 12.49 27.95 -48.67
C ASN A 173 11.77 27.64 -47.36
N HIS A 174 10.53 28.09 -47.20
CA HIS A 174 9.72 28.08 -45.97
C HIS A 174 9.04 26.75 -45.57
N GLU A 175 9.61 25.59 -45.93
CA GLU A 175 8.96 24.26 -45.72
C GLU A 175 9.77 23.24 -44.87
N LYS A 176 10.82 23.63 -44.13
CA LYS A 176 11.81 22.67 -43.57
C LYS A 176 12.21 22.81 -42.10
N ASN A 177 11.53 23.61 -41.27
CA ASN A 177 11.85 23.71 -39.83
C ASN A 177 11.90 22.35 -39.09
N ALA A 178 11.03 21.40 -39.44
CA ALA A 178 11.01 20.06 -38.83
C ALA A 178 12.34 19.31 -39.04
N GLU A 179 13.00 19.50 -40.19
CA GLU A 179 14.21 18.76 -40.54
C GLU A 179 15.44 19.23 -39.75
N ILE A 180 15.51 20.51 -39.36
CA ILE A 180 16.58 21.04 -38.49
C ILE A 180 16.36 20.53 -37.05
N VAL A 181 15.11 20.53 -36.60
CA VAL A 181 14.74 20.00 -35.28
C VAL A 181 15.12 18.53 -35.16
N ASP A 182 14.91 17.72 -36.20
CA ASP A 182 15.30 16.31 -36.20
C ASP A 182 16.82 16.13 -36.03
N VAL A 183 17.64 16.98 -36.67
CA VAL A 183 19.10 16.99 -36.47
C VAL A 183 19.48 17.35 -35.04
N LEU A 184 18.80 18.32 -34.41
CA LEU A 184 19.06 18.71 -33.02
C LEU A 184 18.54 17.68 -32.00
N LYS A 185 17.47 16.95 -32.31
CA LYS A 185 16.95 15.85 -31.48
C LYS A 185 18.00 14.73 -31.34
N ILE A 186 18.89 14.53 -32.31
CA ILE A 186 20.00 13.57 -32.18
C ILE A 186 20.99 14.03 -31.09
N MET A 187 21.24 15.34 -30.97
CA MET A 187 22.18 15.89 -29.97
C MET A 187 21.71 15.70 -28.52
N THR A 188 20.40 15.59 -28.27
CA THR A 188 19.88 15.38 -26.90
C THR A 188 20.18 13.97 -26.37
N SER A 189 20.44 12.99 -27.25
CA SER A 189 20.67 11.60 -26.88
C SER A 189 22.09 11.30 -26.38
N THR A 190 23.08 12.13 -26.70
CA THR A 190 24.48 11.90 -26.36
C THR A 190 25.31 13.17 -26.39
N PHE A 191 26.34 13.27 -25.54
CA PHE A 191 27.33 14.36 -25.57
C PHE A 191 28.58 14.03 -26.39
N CYS A 192 28.68 12.85 -27.01
CA CYS A 192 29.87 12.45 -27.76
C CYS A 192 29.83 13.01 -29.20
N PRO A 193 30.72 13.95 -29.58
CA PRO A 193 30.66 14.59 -30.90
C PRO A 193 30.73 13.60 -32.07
N ASN A 194 31.62 12.62 -31.96
CA ASN A 194 31.78 11.59 -32.99
C ASN A 194 30.52 10.75 -33.18
N HIS A 195 29.80 10.46 -32.08
CA HIS A 195 28.57 9.69 -32.12
C HIS A 195 27.41 10.48 -32.71
N ILE A 196 27.32 11.80 -32.42
CA ILE A 196 26.34 12.70 -33.03
C ILE A 196 26.57 12.75 -34.55
N ILE A 197 27.81 13.02 -34.98
CA ILE A 197 28.14 13.14 -36.41
C ILE A 197 27.95 11.80 -37.14
N SER A 198 28.29 10.66 -36.51
CA SER A 198 28.08 9.35 -37.15
C SER A 198 26.61 8.97 -37.29
N SER A 199 25.76 9.41 -36.35
CA SER A 199 24.32 9.07 -36.32
C SER A 199 23.50 9.80 -37.38
N LEU A 200 24.04 10.89 -37.95
CA LEU A 200 23.40 11.61 -39.06
C LEU A 200 23.43 10.77 -40.35
N ASN A 201 22.27 10.64 -41.00
CA ASN A 201 22.18 10.01 -42.32
C ASN A 201 22.74 10.94 -43.43
N ALA A 202 22.83 10.43 -44.66
CA ALA A 202 23.46 11.17 -45.76
C ALA A 202 22.73 12.50 -46.09
N SER A 203 21.41 12.56 -45.95
CA SER A 203 20.61 13.77 -46.16
C SER A 203 20.81 14.78 -45.03
N GLU A 204 20.82 14.32 -43.78
CA GLU A 204 21.05 15.14 -42.59
C GLU A 204 22.46 15.74 -42.58
N LYS A 205 23.48 14.97 -42.97
CA LYS A 205 24.87 15.47 -43.11
C LYS A 205 25.00 16.58 -44.16
N ALA A 206 24.31 16.43 -45.29
CA ALA A 206 24.29 17.46 -46.33
C ALA A 206 23.62 18.75 -45.82
N LYS A 207 22.58 18.64 -44.99
CA LYS A 207 21.87 19.81 -44.42
C LYS A 207 22.61 20.43 -43.24
N SER A 208 23.20 19.63 -42.35
CA SER A 208 23.93 20.12 -41.17
C SER A 208 25.15 20.96 -41.58
N SER A 209 25.80 20.62 -42.69
CA SER A 209 26.90 21.42 -43.26
C SER A 209 26.49 22.81 -43.75
N LEU A 210 25.18 23.09 -43.89
CA LEU A 210 24.63 24.39 -44.27
C LEU A 210 24.15 25.23 -43.07
N LEU A 211 24.23 24.70 -41.85
CA LEU A 211 23.79 25.39 -40.64
C LEU A 211 24.91 26.21 -40.01
N ALA A 212 24.61 27.49 -39.79
CA ALA A 212 25.39 28.35 -38.91
C ALA A 212 24.78 28.31 -37.50
N CYS A 213 25.63 28.27 -36.47
CA CYS A 213 25.20 28.21 -35.08
C CYS A 213 25.62 29.46 -34.32
N SER A 214 24.65 30.23 -33.85
CA SER A 214 24.85 31.34 -32.93
C SER A 214 24.88 30.84 -31.47
N LEU A 215 25.98 31.11 -30.76
CA LEU A 215 26.24 30.59 -29.42
C LEU A 215 26.01 31.66 -28.34
N TYR A 216 25.15 31.34 -27.37
CA TYR A 216 24.93 32.12 -26.15
C TYR A 216 25.18 31.23 -24.94
N ILE A 217 26.39 31.30 -24.37
CA ILE A 217 26.88 30.34 -23.38
C ILE A 217 27.39 31.10 -22.16
N ASP A 218 27.08 30.62 -20.95
CA ASP A 218 27.57 31.23 -19.71
C ASP A 218 29.05 30.95 -19.42
N VAL A 219 29.57 29.84 -19.93
CA VAL A 219 30.93 29.34 -19.66
C VAL A 219 31.76 29.28 -20.94
N GLY A 220 32.79 30.13 -20.99
CA GLY A 220 33.78 30.18 -22.07
C GLY A 220 33.53 31.30 -23.07
N ASP A 221 34.62 31.91 -23.55
CA ASP A 221 34.60 32.99 -24.54
C ASP A 221 34.65 32.42 -25.96
N TRP A 222 33.51 31.92 -26.44
CA TRP A 222 33.39 31.32 -27.77
C TRP A 222 33.08 32.39 -28.82
N LYS A 223 33.78 32.34 -29.96
CA LYS A 223 33.49 33.21 -31.11
C LYS A 223 32.27 32.65 -31.86
N SER A 224 31.23 33.47 -32.02
CA SER A 224 29.96 33.14 -32.69
C SER A 224 29.76 34.03 -33.93
N PRO A 225 29.12 33.55 -35.03
CA PRO A 225 28.57 32.21 -35.24
C PRO A 225 29.64 31.15 -35.60
N VAL A 226 29.35 29.87 -35.38
CA VAL A 226 30.22 28.71 -35.68
C VAL A 226 29.55 27.73 -36.66
N SER A 227 30.33 26.87 -37.31
CA SER A 227 29.77 25.76 -38.10
C SER A 227 29.12 24.70 -37.20
N PHE A 228 28.23 23.90 -37.77
CA PHE A 228 27.57 22.79 -37.07
C PHE A 228 28.58 21.85 -36.37
N ASP A 229 29.62 21.37 -37.07
CA ASP A 229 30.61 20.47 -36.48
C ASP A 229 31.32 21.10 -35.27
N LYS A 230 31.61 22.41 -35.35
CA LYS A 230 32.24 23.13 -34.24
C LYS A 230 31.27 23.35 -33.08
N ALA A 231 29.98 23.55 -33.36
CA ALA A 231 28.94 23.60 -32.34
C ALA A 231 28.80 22.25 -31.62
N VAL A 232 28.86 21.13 -32.35
CA VAL A 232 28.82 19.76 -31.78
C VAL A 232 30.03 19.53 -30.86
N GLU A 233 31.22 19.97 -31.28
CA GLU A 233 32.44 19.87 -30.47
C GLU A 233 32.30 20.67 -29.16
N ILE A 234 31.80 21.91 -29.26
CA ILE A 234 31.56 22.78 -28.09
C ILE A 234 30.52 22.15 -27.17
N TYR A 235 29.41 21.64 -27.73
CA TYR A 235 28.37 20.94 -26.99
C TYR A 235 28.91 19.74 -26.20
N GLY A 236 29.74 18.90 -26.82
CA GLY A 236 30.36 17.76 -26.14
C GLY A 236 31.33 18.14 -25.02
N SER A 237 31.86 19.37 -25.03
CA SER A 237 32.73 19.88 -23.98
C SER A 237 31.97 20.48 -22.78
N LEU A 238 30.69 20.88 -22.94
CA LEU A 238 29.90 21.57 -21.91
C LEU A 238 29.87 20.86 -20.54
N PRO A 239 29.73 19.52 -20.45
CA PRO A 239 29.76 18.83 -19.16
C PRO A 239 31.08 18.99 -18.40
N THR A 240 32.19 19.19 -19.11
CA THR A 240 33.54 19.30 -18.51
C THR A 240 33.94 20.74 -18.18
N LEU A 241 33.23 21.74 -18.73
CA LEU A 241 33.64 23.14 -18.66
C LEU A 241 33.44 23.80 -17.28
N LEU A 242 32.64 23.20 -16.39
CA LEU A 242 32.40 23.71 -15.04
C LEU A 242 33.62 23.57 -14.10
N GLY A 243 34.58 22.69 -14.44
CA GLY A 243 35.75 22.37 -13.62
C GLY A 243 35.46 21.31 -12.54
N SER A 244 36.50 20.70 -11.96
CA SER A 244 36.39 19.57 -11.01
C SER A 244 35.74 19.92 -9.66
N LYS A 245 35.53 21.22 -9.38
CA LYS A 245 34.83 21.74 -8.19
C LYS A 245 33.74 22.76 -8.54
N ASP A 246 33.23 22.72 -9.77
CA ASP A 246 32.22 23.68 -10.25
C ASP A 246 32.67 25.16 -10.11
N GLU A 247 33.96 25.40 -10.30
CA GLU A 247 34.63 26.70 -10.11
C GLU A 247 34.13 27.75 -11.11
N ARG A 248 33.63 27.30 -12.27
CA ARG A 248 33.09 28.17 -13.33
C ARG A 248 31.57 28.24 -13.33
N ALA A 249 30.89 27.70 -12.31
CA ALA A 249 29.44 27.80 -12.21
C ALA A 249 29.01 29.25 -11.92
N VAL A 250 28.02 29.72 -12.67
CA VAL A 250 27.41 31.05 -12.53
C VAL A 250 26.08 30.98 -11.78
N PRO A 251 25.62 32.07 -11.17
CA PRO A 251 24.27 32.15 -10.62
C PRO A 251 23.24 31.98 -11.74
N LEU A 252 22.33 31.01 -11.58
CA LEU A 252 21.15 30.84 -12.44
C LEU A 252 19.93 31.52 -11.84
N LYS A 253 19.81 31.47 -10.50
CA LYS A 253 18.63 31.91 -9.77
C LYS A 253 18.98 32.38 -8.36
N VAL A 254 18.26 33.37 -7.83
CA VAL A 254 18.48 33.91 -6.49
C VAL A 254 17.17 34.08 -5.73
N TRP A 255 17.25 34.04 -4.41
CA TRP A 255 16.16 34.35 -3.49
C TRP A 255 16.51 35.60 -2.70
N LEU A 256 15.58 36.55 -2.68
CA LEU A 256 15.73 37.87 -2.09
C LEU A 256 14.88 37.95 -0.82
N TYR A 257 15.56 38.04 0.32
CA TYR A 257 14.94 38.12 1.64
C TYR A 257 14.69 39.58 2.04
N PRO A 258 13.47 39.96 2.47
CA PRO A 258 13.17 41.34 2.80
C PRO A 258 13.97 41.86 4.00
N LEU A 259 14.63 43.01 3.86
CA LEU A 259 15.39 43.64 4.94
C LEU A 259 14.49 44.04 6.12
N LYS A 260 13.21 44.38 5.86
CA LYS A 260 12.19 44.64 6.89
C LYS A 260 12.04 43.48 7.88
N LYS A 261 12.34 42.25 7.47
CA LYS A 261 12.30 41.05 8.33
C LYS A 261 13.60 40.80 9.10
N LEU A 262 14.74 41.33 8.64
CA LEU A 262 16.02 41.23 9.34
C LEU A 262 16.13 42.20 10.51
N ASN A 263 15.48 43.35 10.36
CA ASN A 263 15.61 44.41 11.32
C ASN A 263 14.36 44.53 12.19
N LYS A 264 14.31 43.71 13.26
CA LYS A 264 13.32 43.86 14.35
C LYS A 264 13.27 45.30 14.88
N SER A 265 14.38 46.06 14.82
CA SER A 265 14.42 47.47 15.24
C SER A 265 13.75 48.45 14.25
N SER A 266 13.65 48.14 12.96
CA SER A 266 12.93 48.99 11.97
C SER A 266 11.42 48.80 11.98
N VAL A 267 10.94 47.60 12.34
CA VAL A 267 9.51 47.37 12.63
C VAL A 267 9.14 48.08 13.94
N HIS A 268 10.00 48.02 14.96
CA HIS A 268 9.87 48.83 16.19
C HIS A 268 9.98 50.35 15.94
N ALA A 269 10.73 50.80 14.94
CA ALA A 269 10.84 52.22 14.57
C ALA A 269 9.66 52.72 13.74
N ALA A 270 9.14 51.92 12.79
CA ALA A 270 7.92 52.25 12.03
C ALA A 270 6.65 52.20 12.90
N LEU A 271 6.69 51.43 13.99
CA LEU A 271 5.64 51.32 15.00
C LEU A 271 6.00 52.05 16.30
N SER A 272 6.89 53.05 16.25
CA SER A 272 7.15 53.94 17.40
C SER A 272 5.81 54.45 17.94
N GLY A 273 5.53 54.19 19.22
CA GLY A 273 4.25 54.52 19.86
C GLY A 273 3.23 53.37 20.01
N VAL A 274 3.55 52.12 19.64
CA VAL A 274 2.73 50.93 19.95
C VAL A 274 3.44 50.06 21.00
N SER A 275 2.73 49.60 22.03
CA SER A 275 3.33 48.73 23.05
C SER A 275 3.73 47.36 22.47
N GLU A 276 4.85 46.82 22.95
CA GLU A 276 5.39 45.52 22.55
C GLU A 276 4.36 44.39 22.71
N ASN A 277 3.53 44.45 23.76
CA ASN A 277 2.46 43.49 24.02
C ASN A 277 1.40 43.46 22.91
N VAL A 278 1.08 44.61 22.29
CA VAL A 278 0.09 44.70 21.21
C VAL A 278 0.67 44.12 19.92
N MET A 279 1.97 44.35 19.67
CA MET A 279 2.67 43.78 18.52
C MET A 279 2.77 42.25 18.62
N GLN A 280 3.16 41.73 19.78
CA GLN A 280 3.21 40.28 20.03
C GLN A 280 1.84 39.62 19.81
N ARG A 281 0.74 40.29 20.20
CA ARG A 281 -0.62 39.78 19.94
C ARG A 281 -0.97 39.75 18.45
N ALA A 282 -0.60 40.78 17.69
CA ALA A 282 -0.83 40.81 16.24
C ALA A 282 -0.01 39.73 15.51
N GLU A 283 1.25 39.54 15.90
CA GLU A 283 2.12 38.47 15.39
C GLU A 283 1.53 37.08 15.69
N SER A 284 1.09 36.86 16.94
CA SER A 284 0.48 35.61 17.36
C SER A 284 -0.79 35.27 16.57
N ILE A 285 -1.63 36.26 16.25
CA ILE A 285 -2.82 36.05 15.42
C ILE A 285 -2.45 35.67 13.99
N LEU A 286 -1.49 36.36 13.37
CA LEU A 286 -1.04 36.04 12.02
C LEU A 286 -0.41 34.65 11.95
N GLU A 287 0.38 34.26 12.95
CA GLU A 287 0.93 32.92 13.08
C GLU A 287 -0.16 31.86 13.25
N HIS A 288 -1.18 32.13 14.08
CA HIS A 288 -2.32 31.25 14.24
C HIS A 288 -3.08 31.04 12.92
N LEU A 289 -3.42 32.11 12.20
CA LEU A 289 -4.09 32.01 10.89
C LEU A 289 -3.29 31.17 9.89
N ARG A 290 -1.95 31.38 9.83
CA ARG A 290 -1.06 30.55 8.98
C ARG A 290 -1.09 29.07 9.39
N LYS A 291 -1.05 28.80 10.70
CA LYS A 291 -1.09 27.44 11.24
C LYS A 291 -2.38 26.73 10.84
N GLN A 292 -3.54 27.39 10.95
CA GLN A 292 -4.83 26.80 10.57
C GLN A 292 -4.91 26.47 9.08
N ILE A 293 -4.45 27.38 8.22
CA ILE A 293 -4.39 27.17 6.77
C ILE A 293 -3.55 25.92 6.46
N ARG A 294 -2.39 25.79 7.10
CA ARG A 294 -1.51 24.63 6.92
C ARG A 294 -2.17 23.34 7.39
N ILE A 295 -2.76 23.32 8.59
CA ILE A 295 -3.44 22.12 9.11
C ILE A 295 -4.54 21.67 8.14
N CYS A 296 -5.35 22.60 7.65
CA CYS A 296 -6.39 22.28 6.68
C CYS A 296 -5.82 21.70 5.37
N GLN A 297 -4.73 22.27 4.85
CA GLN A 297 -4.05 21.75 3.66
C GLN A 297 -3.46 20.35 3.89
N ASP A 298 -2.91 20.11 5.08
CA ASP A 298 -2.34 18.81 5.45
C ASP A 298 -3.45 17.75 5.56
N ILE A 299 -4.61 18.09 6.16
CA ILE A 299 -5.80 17.21 6.21
C ILE A 299 -6.26 16.81 4.80
N ILE A 300 -6.32 17.76 3.87
CA ILE A 300 -6.74 17.52 2.47
C ILE A 300 -5.73 16.61 1.74
N LYS A 301 -4.43 16.79 1.99
CA LYS A 301 -3.36 16.08 1.27
C LYS A 301 -2.97 14.73 1.88
N ASP A 302 -3.39 14.43 3.10
CA ASP A 302 -3.02 13.21 3.80
C ASP A 302 -3.53 11.95 3.08
N TYR A 303 -2.62 11.04 2.72
CA TYR A 303 -2.90 9.81 1.98
C TYR A 303 -3.94 8.90 2.67
N ILE A 304 -4.01 8.92 4.00
CA ILE A 304 -4.97 8.13 4.77
C ILE A 304 -6.40 8.66 4.55
N ASN A 305 -6.53 9.98 4.56
CA ASN A 305 -7.80 10.69 4.44
C ASN A 305 -8.28 10.79 3.00
N VAL A 306 -7.35 10.83 2.03
CA VAL A 306 -7.64 10.96 0.58
C VAL A 306 -8.69 9.95 0.11
N ASN A 307 -8.70 8.71 0.61
CA ASN A 307 -9.71 7.73 0.20
C ASN A 307 -11.10 7.98 0.82
N VAL A 308 -11.17 8.51 2.04
CA VAL A 308 -12.45 8.90 2.68
C VAL A 308 -12.98 10.18 2.05
N ILE A 309 -12.13 11.20 1.88
CA ILE A 309 -12.49 12.48 1.26
C ILE A 309 -13.05 12.26 -0.15
N MET A 310 -12.39 11.42 -0.97
CA MET A 310 -12.89 11.04 -2.30
C MET A 310 -14.24 10.32 -2.30
N GLN A 311 -14.58 9.62 -1.20
CA GLN A 311 -15.88 8.97 -1.06
C GLN A 311 -16.97 9.95 -0.61
N PHE A 312 -16.61 11.07 0.02
CA PHE A 312 -17.53 12.06 0.58
C PHE A 312 -17.20 13.47 0.06
N LEU A 313 -17.55 13.75 -1.21
CA LEU A 313 -17.22 15.02 -1.88
C LEU A 313 -17.69 16.26 -1.11
N THR A 314 -18.85 16.19 -0.45
CA THR A 314 -19.36 17.29 0.39
C THR A 314 -18.47 17.62 1.61
N LEU A 315 -17.60 16.70 2.04
CA LEU A 315 -16.58 16.96 3.05
C LEU A 315 -15.35 17.67 2.45
N GLU A 316 -14.97 17.32 1.23
CA GLU A 316 -13.91 17.99 0.48
C GLU A 316 -14.28 19.46 0.24
N ASP A 317 -15.49 19.70 -0.27
CA ASP A 317 -16.01 21.04 -0.56
C ASP A 317 -15.96 21.94 0.68
N LYS A 318 -16.35 21.43 1.85
CA LYS A 318 -16.31 22.17 3.12
C LYS A 318 -14.90 22.51 3.57
N LEU A 319 -13.94 21.60 3.39
CA LEU A 319 -12.53 21.83 3.75
C LEU A 319 -11.87 22.84 2.80
N VAL A 320 -12.17 22.75 1.51
CA VAL A 320 -11.70 23.72 0.50
C VAL A 320 -12.29 25.09 0.76
N GLU A 321 -13.59 25.18 1.02
CA GLU A 321 -14.24 26.46 1.31
C GLU A 321 -13.68 27.11 2.59
N PHE A 322 -13.48 26.34 3.66
CA PHE A 322 -12.82 26.84 4.87
C PHE A 322 -11.42 27.41 4.57
N LEU A 323 -10.64 26.70 3.76
CA LEU A 323 -9.30 27.12 3.38
C LEU A 323 -9.30 28.46 2.63
N GLU A 324 -10.22 28.62 1.68
CA GLU A 324 -10.39 29.86 0.90
C GLU A 324 -10.78 31.04 1.80
N LEU A 325 -11.80 30.87 2.66
CA LEU A 325 -12.26 31.91 3.59
C LEU A 325 -11.14 32.31 4.58
N MET A 326 -10.34 31.35 5.06
CA MET A 326 -9.21 31.63 5.95
C MET A 326 -8.09 32.42 5.24
N GLN A 327 -7.81 32.12 3.97
CA GLN A 327 -6.83 32.85 3.16
C GLN A 327 -7.29 34.28 2.85
N GLU A 328 -8.57 34.45 2.54
CA GLU A 328 -9.18 35.76 2.30
C GLU A 328 -9.15 36.63 3.56
N TYR A 329 -9.57 36.08 4.72
CA TYR A 329 -9.51 36.80 5.99
C TYR A 329 -8.08 37.13 6.40
N GLN A 330 -7.11 36.22 6.20
CA GLN A 330 -5.71 36.50 6.46
C GLN A 330 -5.20 37.69 5.63
N THR A 331 -5.57 37.75 4.36
CA THR A 331 -5.19 38.85 3.45
C THR A 331 -5.82 40.17 3.89
N THR A 332 -7.10 40.15 4.27
CA THR A 332 -7.85 41.31 4.78
C THR A 332 -7.24 41.83 6.08
N PHE A 333 -6.96 40.94 7.04
CA PHE A 333 -6.35 41.30 8.32
C PHE A 333 -4.94 41.89 8.14
N GLN A 334 -4.13 41.35 7.21
CA GLN A 334 -2.81 41.91 6.87
C GLN A 334 -2.92 43.30 6.23
N LYS A 335 -3.91 43.51 5.35
CA LYS A 335 -4.18 44.81 4.73
C LYS A 335 -4.60 45.85 5.76
N GLU A 336 -5.49 45.50 6.69
CA GLU A 336 -5.88 46.41 7.78
C GLU A 336 -4.70 46.78 8.70
N ILE A 337 -3.81 45.82 9.01
CA ILE A 337 -2.56 46.13 9.73
C ILE A 337 -1.70 47.11 8.94
N ALA A 338 -1.55 46.91 7.63
CA ALA A 338 -0.78 47.80 6.77
C ALA A 338 -1.37 49.21 6.74
N ASP A 339 -2.70 49.35 6.65
CA ASP A 339 -3.40 50.64 6.69
C ASP A 339 -3.19 51.36 8.04
N ILE A 340 -3.18 50.61 9.16
CA ILE A 340 -2.92 51.16 10.49
C ILE A 340 -1.49 51.69 10.64
N VAL A 341 -0.50 51.08 9.98
CA VAL A 341 0.89 51.56 9.97
C VAL A 341 0.97 52.99 9.40
N HIS A 342 0.10 53.34 8.45
CA HIS A 342 0.03 54.67 7.83
C HIS A 342 -0.71 55.74 8.67
N ILE A 343 -1.30 55.38 9.82
CA ILE A 343 -1.99 56.32 10.73
C ILE A 343 -0.97 57.12 11.56
N LYS A 344 -1.31 58.37 11.90
CA LYS A 344 -0.52 59.25 12.80
C LYS A 344 -0.23 58.57 14.15
N GLU A 345 1.00 58.74 14.65
CA GLU A 345 1.61 58.07 15.82
C GLU A 345 0.67 57.95 17.05
N GLY A 346 -0.10 58.99 17.38
CA GLY A 346 -0.97 59.01 18.57
C GLY A 346 -2.31 58.24 18.48
N LYS A 347 -2.73 57.74 17.32
CA LYS A 347 -3.97 56.93 17.15
C LYS A 347 -3.71 55.49 16.70
N ARG A 348 -2.46 55.14 16.43
CA ARG A 348 -2.03 53.85 15.87
C ARG A 348 -2.31 52.69 16.83
N GLU A 349 -1.90 52.83 18.09
CA GLU A 349 -2.08 51.77 19.10
C GLU A 349 -3.56 51.46 19.37
N ARG A 350 -4.43 52.47 19.45
CA ARG A 350 -5.87 52.26 19.65
C ARG A 350 -6.51 51.54 18.47
N SER A 351 -6.19 51.97 17.25
CA SER A 351 -6.72 51.34 16.02
C SER A 351 -6.29 49.88 15.91
N LEU A 352 -5.04 49.57 16.28
CA LEU A 352 -4.54 48.19 16.32
C LEU A 352 -5.21 47.39 17.44
N GLN A 353 -5.39 47.95 18.64
CA GLN A 353 -6.13 47.27 19.71
C GLN A 353 -7.59 46.98 19.33
N ASP A 354 -8.25 47.91 18.63
CA ASP A 354 -9.61 47.73 18.14
C ASP A 354 -9.68 46.61 17.09
N LEU A 355 -8.71 46.54 16.17
CA LEU A 355 -8.57 45.43 15.20
C LEU A 355 -8.36 44.07 15.90
N LEU A 356 -7.45 44.00 16.88
CA LEU A 356 -7.18 42.76 17.61
C LEU A 356 -8.41 42.31 18.42
N LYS A 357 -9.15 43.26 18.99
CA LYS A 357 -10.42 43.00 19.69
C LYS A 357 -11.51 42.53 18.72
N ARG A 358 -11.56 43.07 17.51
CA ARG A 358 -12.49 42.62 16.47
C ARG A 358 -12.18 41.18 16.06
N HIS A 359 -10.90 40.86 15.85
CA HIS A 359 -10.47 39.49 15.57
C HIS A 359 -10.86 38.51 16.68
N SER A 360 -10.63 38.85 17.96
CA SER A 360 -10.97 37.94 19.06
C SER A 360 -12.47 37.69 19.20
N GLN A 361 -13.30 38.64 18.76
CA GLN A 361 -14.76 38.52 18.75
C GLN A 361 -15.31 37.84 17.48
N SER A 362 -14.54 37.85 16.40
CA SER A 362 -14.90 37.29 15.09
C SER A 362 -15.08 35.75 15.13
N PRO A 363 -15.70 35.15 14.10
CA PRO A 363 -15.70 33.69 13.92
C PRO A 363 -14.29 33.14 13.59
N PHE A 364 -13.37 33.98 13.13
CA PHE A 364 -11.96 33.63 12.81
C PHE A 364 -11.04 33.54 14.04
N SER A 365 -11.60 33.63 15.25
CA SER A 365 -10.80 33.54 16.48
C SER A 365 -10.14 32.15 16.61
N ALA A 366 -9.02 32.11 17.34
CA ALA A 366 -8.25 30.88 17.46
C ALA A 366 -9.01 29.72 18.09
N GLU A 367 -9.85 30.01 19.09
CA GLU A 367 -10.68 29.02 19.77
C GLU A 367 -11.65 28.34 18.78
N LYS A 368 -12.37 29.14 17.97
CA LYS A 368 -13.41 28.64 17.08
C LYS A 368 -12.83 27.89 15.87
N THR A 369 -11.77 28.44 15.25
CA THR A 369 -11.12 27.82 14.08
C THR A 369 -10.44 26.50 14.42
N ASN A 370 -9.72 26.43 15.55
CA ASN A 370 -9.14 25.16 16.04
C ASN A 370 -10.24 24.12 16.28
N GLN A 371 -11.30 24.51 16.98
CA GLN A 371 -12.38 23.59 17.33
C GLN A 371 -13.06 23.01 16.08
N TRP A 372 -13.26 23.81 15.03
CA TRP A 372 -13.82 23.31 13.77
C TRP A 372 -12.89 22.30 13.07
N LEU A 373 -11.59 22.59 12.98
CA LEU A 373 -10.62 21.66 12.40
C LEU A 373 -10.50 20.35 13.21
N GLU A 374 -10.45 20.43 14.54
CA GLU A 374 -10.41 19.26 15.43
C GLU A 374 -11.66 18.37 15.26
N ASN A 375 -12.84 18.98 15.09
CA ASN A 375 -14.08 18.25 14.79
C ASN A 375 -14.00 17.52 13.45
N LYS A 376 -13.47 18.18 12.40
CA LYS A 376 -13.34 17.59 11.06
C LYS A 376 -12.30 16.47 11.02
N GLU A 377 -11.19 16.62 11.72
CA GLU A 377 -10.19 15.57 11.90
C GLU A 377 -10.79 14.35 12.64
N THR A 378 -11.60 14.61 13.67
CA THR A 378 -12.30 13.54 14.42
C THR A 378 -13.34 12.83 13.54
N GLU A 379 -14.09 13.57 12.73
CA GLU A 379 -15.05 13.02 11.76
C GLU A 379 -14.36 12.10 10.74
N LEU A 380 -13.25 12.57 10.15
CA LEU A 380 -12.42 11.78 9.25
C LEU A 380 -11.87 10.52 9.93
N LYS A 381 -11.41 10.64 11.18
CA LYS A 381 -10.92 9.50 11.96
C LYS A 381 -12.02 8.44 12.16
N ILE A 382 -13.22 8.85 12.56
CA ILE A 382 -14.35 7.93 12.74
C ILE A 382 -14.70 7.20 11.43
N LEU A 383 -14.71 7.90 10.30
CA LEU A 383 -14.97 7.31 8.98
C LEU A 383 -13.87 6.34 8.55
N ASN A 384 -12.61 6.69 8.79
CA ASN A 384 -11.47 5.79 8.57
C ASN A 384 -11.55 4.54 9.46
N ASP A 385 -11.95 4.69 10.72
CA ASP A 385 -12.11 3.58 11.67
C ASP A 385 -13.26 2.65 11.23
N PHE A 386 -14.39 3.18 10.72
CA PHE A 386 -15.45 2.36 10.13
C PHE A 386 -14.97 1.57 8.91
N ARG A 387 -14.21 2.22 8.02
CA ARG A 387 -13.62 1.55 6.86
C ARG A 387 -12.67 0.42 7.28
N ALA A 388 -11.81 0.66 8.26
CA ALA A 388 -10.90 -0.35 8.78
C ALA A 388 -11.62 -1.54 9.44
N ALA A 389 -12.83 -1.31 9.96
CA ALA A 389 -13.69 -2.33 10.57
C ALA A 389 -14.68 -2.98 9.57
N ASP A 390 -14.55 -2.75 8.26
CA ASP A 390 -15.45 -3.24 7.21
C ASP A 390 -16.94 -2.88 7.45
N ILE A 391 -17.18 -1.69 8.01
CA ILE A 391 -18.53 -1.16 8.21
C ILE A 391 -18.90 -0.30 6.99
N THR A 392 -19.95 -0.71 6.27
CA THR A 392 -20.43 0.04 5.10
C THR A 392 -21.01 1.39 5.53
N VAL A 393 -20.49 2.48 4.95
CA VAL A 393 -21.02 3.83 5.16
C VAL A 393 -22.00 4.16 4.03
N VAL A 394 -23.26 4.34 4.41
CA VAL A 394 -24.42 4.57 3.55
C VAL A 394 -24.66 6.06 3.38
N LYS A 395 -24.77 6.52 2.13
CA LYS A 395 -24.78 7.96 1.79
C LYS A 395 -26.18 8.50 1.55
N SER A 396 -27.13 7.65 1.16
CA SER A 396 -28.49 8.08 0.82
C SER A 396 -29.55 7.25 1.51
N GLN A 397 -30.73 7.86 1.72
CA GLN A 397 -31.88 7.13 2.26
C GLN A 397 -32.28 5.95 1.36
N ALA A 398 -32.11 6.06 0.04
CA ALA A 398 -32.43 4.99 -0.91
C ALA A 398 -31.52 3.76 -0.73
N GLU A 399 -30.22 3.99 -0.58
CA GLU A 399 -29.22 2.93 -0.32
C GLU A 399 -29.47 2.26 1.04
N LEU A 400 -29.83 3.05 2.06
CA LEU A 400 -30.22 2.52 3.38
C LEU A 400 -31.41 1.56 3.25
N GLN A 401 -32.46 1.97 2.53
CA GLN A 401 -33.64 1.12 2.30
C GLN A 401 -33.30 -0.12 1.48
N GLN A 402 -32.39 -0.02 0.50
CA GLN A 402 -31.95 -1.16 -0.30
C GLN A 402 -31.23 -2.19 0.59
N ILE A 403 -30.30 -1.77 1.45
CA ILE A 403 -29.56 -2.65 2.35
C ILE A 403 -30.51 -3.30 3.37
N ILE A 404 -31.43 -2.54 3.94
CA ILE A 404 -32.42 -3.06 4.90
C ILE A 404 -33.34 -4.11 4.24
N SER A 405 -33.74 -3.89 2.99
CA SER A 405 -34.73 -4.74 2.30
C SER A 405 -34.12 -5.96 1.59
N HIS A 406 -32.86 -5.89 1.14
CA HIS A 406 -32.22 -6.92 0.30
C HIS A 406 -31.04 -7.64 0.97
N SER A 407 -30.74 -7.36 2.24
CA SER A 407 -29.65 -8.03 2.96
C SER A 407 -29.91 -9.54 3.06
N GLN A 408 -28.92 -10.36 2.67
CA GLN A 408 -28.91 -11.82 2.90
C GLN A 408 -28.88 -12.15 4.41
N LYS A 409 -28.44 -11.20 5.25
CA LYS A 409 -28.45 -11.29 6.71
C LYS A 409 -29.78 -10.75 7.24
N THR A 410 -30.39 -11.49 8.17
CA THR A 410 -31.69 -11.17 8.81
C THR A 410 -31.62 -10.01 9.79
N ARG A 411 -30.43 -9.58 10.21
CA ARG A 411 -30.19 -8.54 11.22
C ARG A 411 -29.29 -7.42 10.68
N VAL A 412 -29.71 -6.16 10.82
CA VAL A 412 -28.91 -4.98 10.46
C VAL A 412 -28.85 -4.02 11.64
N MET A 413 -27.65 -3.62 12.06
CA MET A 413 -27.43 -2.52 13.01
C MET A 413 -26.97 -1.29 12.24
N CYS A 414 -27.68 -0.19 12.38
CA CYS A 414 -27.40 1.05 11.67
C CYS A 414 -27.08 2.16 12.66
N LEU A 415 -25.87 2.70 12.63
CA LEU A 415 -25.50 3.91 13.37
C LEU A 415 -25.79 5.13 12.50
N THR A 416 -26.65 6.04 12.96
CA THR A 416 -26.82 7.34 12.28
C THR A 416 -25.65 8.25 12.62
N LEU A 417 -25.00 8.81 11.60
CA LEU A 417 -23.91 9.77 11.74
C LEU A 417 -24.37 11.18 11.39
N TYR A 418 -23.48 12.14 11.56
CA TYR A 418 -23.66 13.50 11.08
C TYR A 418 -23.86 13.51 9.56
N SER A 419 -24.84 14.27 9.06
CA SER A 419 -25.07 14.35 7.62
C SER A 419 -24.14 15.39 6.98
N PRO A 420 -23.29 15.01 6.03
CA PRO A 420 -22.37 15.92 5.37
C PRO A 420 -23.07 16.86 4.38
N ASP A 421 -24.33 16.60 4.02
CA ASP A 421 -25.11 17.41 3.07
C ASP A 421 -25.86 18.57 3.74
N VAL A 422 -25.82 18.68 5.08
CA VAL A 422 -26.35 19.84 5.81
C VAL A 422 -25.35 20.98 5.72
N GLU A 423 -25.81 22.18 5.35
CA GLU A 423 -24.99 23.39 5.25
C GLU A 423 -24.25 23.65 6.58
N ASP A 424 -22.92 23.82 6.51
CA ASP A 424 -22.11 23.99 7.72
C ASP A 424 -22.29 25.40 8.28
N SER A 425 -23.09 25.49 9.34
CA SER A 425 -23.40 26.76 10.02
C SER A 425 -22.18 27.59 10.42
N PHE A 426 -21.00 26.97 10.62
CA PHE A 426 -19.77 27.70 10.92
C PHE A 426 -19.14 28.31 9.67
N ILE A 427 -19.12 27.57 8.55
CA ILE A 427 -18.66 28.09 7.25
C ILE A 427 -19.54 29.25 6.79
N THR A 428 -20.87 29.11 6.90
CA THR A 428 -21.82 30.19 6.60
C THR A 428 -21.53 31.43 7.46
N ALA A 429 -21.20 31.26 8.75
CA ALA A 429 -20.85 32.37 9.63
C ALA A 429 -19.52 33.06 9.26
N LEU A 430 -18.52 32.30 8.80
CA LEU A 430 -17.26 32.85 8.28
C LEU A 430 -17.51 33.68 7.01
N ARG A 431 -18.31 33.15 6.08
CA ARG A 431 -18.70 33.80 4.82
C ARG A 431 -19.43 35.12 5.08
N GLN A 432 -20.47 35.09 5.92
CA GLN A 432 -21.24 36.29 6.30
C GLN A 432 -20.37 37.36 6.98
N TYR A 433 -19.36 36.97 7.75
CA TYR A 433 -18.45 37.92 8.40
C TYR A 433 -17.55 38.64 7.38
N ILE A 434 -17.07 37.94 6.35
CA ILE A 434 -16.29 38.53 5.26
C ILE A 434 -17.16 39.47 4.42
N GLU A 435 -18.36 39.03 4.02
CA GLU A 435 -19.29 39.81 3.18
C GLU A 435 -19.81 41.09 3.87
N SER A 436 -19.88 41.10 5.20
CA SER A 436 -20.39 42.23 5.99
C SER A 436 -19.32 43.23 6.45
N ASP A 437 -18.06 43.08 5.99
CA ASP A 437 -16.92 43.94 6.31
C ASP A 437 -16.73 44.15 7.84
N GLY A 438 -17.07 43.12 8.63
CA GLY A 438 -16.97 43.15 10.10
C GLY A 438 -18.01 44.01 10.83
N SER A 439 -19.10 44.43 10.18
CA SER A 439 -20.11 45.34 10.75
C SER A 439 -21.23 44.67 11.57
N ILE A 440 -21.24 43.35 11.74
CA ILE A 440 -22.34 42.65 12.43
C ILE A 440 -22.27 42.89 13.96
N GLN A 441 -23.28 43.60 14.49
CA GLN A 441 -23.53 43.69 15.92
C GLN A 441 -24.15 42.37 16.45
N ASN A 442 -23.33 41.68 17.25
CA ASN A 442 -23.53 40.68 18.31
C ASN A 442 -24.90 40.11 18.77
N ASP A 443 -26.05 40.35 18.15
CA ASP A 443 -27.37 39.97 18.71
C ASP A 443 -28.03 38.72 18.11
N SER A 444 -27.31 37.89 17.33
CA SER A 444 -27.77 36.55 16.93
C SER A 444 -26.75 35.45 17.29
N LEU A 445 -26.82 35.01 18.56
CA LEU A 445 -26.54 33.66 19.06
C LEU A 445 -25.26 32.92 18.57
N LEU A 446 -24.24 32.93 19.42
CA LEU A 446 -23.51 31.71 19.84
C LEU A 446 -23.02 30.74 18.74
N PHE A 447 -22.39 31.21 17.66
CA PHE A 447 -21.72 30.33 16.69
C PHE A 447 -20.47 29.68 17.30
N LYS A 448 -20.67 28.59 18.03
CA LYS A 448 -19.63 27.61 18.36
C LYS A 448 -19.71 26.48 17.33
N PRO A 449 -18.59 26.04 16.74
CA PRO A 449 -18.55 24.82 15.95
C PRO A 449 -19.19 23.69 16.76
N VAL A 450 -20.07 22.90 16.12
CA VAL A 450 -20.75 21.76 16.77
C VAL A 450 -19.67 20.78 17.23
N SER A 451 -19.38 20.73 18.53
CA SER A 451 -18.38 19.81 19.06
C SER A 451 -18.87 18.37 18.93
N ILE A 452 -18.04 17.50 18.36
CA ILE A 452 -18.22 16.05 18.55
C ILE A 452 -17.84 15.78 20.00
N ASP A 453 -18.84 15.56 20.87
CA ASP A 453 -18.58 15.30 22.27
C ASP A 453 -17.97 13.90 22.47
N ASP A 454 -17.29 13.71 23.60
CA ASP A 454 -16.68 12.41 23.95
C ASP A 454 -17.72 11.29 23.95
N LYS A 455 -19.00 11.59 24.23
CA LYS A 455 -20.09 10.60 24.22
C LYS A 455 -20.36 10.06 22.81
N LYS A 456 -20.39 10.92 21.79
CA LYS A 456 -20.53 10.54 20.38
C LYS A 456 -19.35 9.68 19.92
N ILE A 457 -18.12 10.07 20.28
CA ILE A 457 -16.90 9.30 19.97
C ILE A 457 -16.95 7.92 20.64
N ILE A 458 -17.24 7.87 21.94
CA ILE A 458 -17.38 6.62 22.69
C ILE A 458 -18.46 5.74 22.07
N LYS A 459 -19.58 6.32 21.63
CA LYS A 459 -20.68 5.56 21.01
C LYS A 459 -20.29 4.98 19.65
N ALA A 460 -19.55 5.72 18.83
CA ALA A 460 -18.99 5.20 17.57
C ALA A 460 -17.97 4.07 17.84
N GLN A 461 -17.07 4.25 18.81
CA GLN A 461 -16.10 3.22 19.22
C GLN A 461 -16.78 1.97 19.77
N LEU A 462 -17.84 2.13 20.58
CA LEU A 462 -18.65 1.00 21.07
C LEU A 462 -19.40 0.30 19.94
N PHE A 463 -19.82 1.01 18.90
CA PHE A 463 -20.43 0.44 17.71
C PHE A 463 -19.43 -0.37 16.89
N ILE A 464 -18.22 0.14 16.68
CA ILE A 464 -17.12 -0.58 16.02
C ILE A 464 -16.76 -1.83 16.82
N ALA A 465 -16.59 -1.71 18.13
CA ALA A 465 -16.28 -2.84 19.01
C ALA A 465 -17.44 -3.87 19.07
N ALA A 466 -18.68 -3.47 18.80
CA ALA A 466 -19.80 -4.40 18.69
C ALA A 466 -19.80 -5.21 17.38
N ASN A 467 -19.04 -4.79 16.37
CA ASN A 467 -18.89 -5.47 15.07
C ASN A 467 -17.93 -6.69 15.13
N GLU A 468 -17.95 -7.45 16.22
CA GLU A 468 -17.19 -8.72 16.34
C GLU A 468 -17.94 -9.92 15.73
N ASP A 469 -19.21 -9.74 15.35
CA ASP A 469 -20.14 -10.79 14.90
C ASP A 469 -20.63 -10.52 13.46
N ALA A 470 -19.69 -10.14 12.59
CA ALA A 470 -19.96 -9.74 11.22
C ALA A 470 -20.67 -10.82 10.40
N GLU A 471 -20.61 -12.10 10.77
CA GLU A 471 -21.25 -13.20 10.02
C GLU A 471 -22.78 -13.16 10.05
N GLN A 472 -23.41 -12.77 11.18
CA GLN A 472 -24.88 -12.82 11.32
C GLN A 472 -25.57 -11.46 11.32
N THR A 473 -24.89 -10.40 11.73
CA THR A 473 -25.45 -9.05 11.79
C THR A 473 -24.65 -8.12 10.88
N LYS A 474 -25.32 -7.43 9.96
CA LYS A 474 -24.67 -6.41 9.14
C LYS A 474 -24.62 -5.10 9.91
N PHE A 475 -23.42 -4.60 10.18
CA PHE A 475 -23.23 -3.26 10.76
C PHE A 475 -23.06 -2.25 9.62
N ILE A 476 -23.83 -1.17 9.67
CA ILE A 476 -23.76 -0.07 8.71
C ILE A 476 -23.75 1.26 9.46
N ALA A 477 -23.12 2.27 8.87
CA ALA A 477 -23.20 3.65 9.34
C ALA A 477 -23.92 4.47 8.28
N ALA A 478 -24.92 5.28 8.64
CA ALA A 478 -25.73 6.04 7.70
C ALA A 478 -25.53 7.55 7.91
N LEU A 479 -25.14 8.27 6.86
CA LEU A 479 -24.96 9.72 6.83
C LEU A 479 -26.24 10.46 6.41
N VAL A 480 -27.39 9.83 6.63
CA VAL A 480 -28.67 10.31 6.11
C VAL A 480 -29.32 11.23 7.14
N PRO A 481 -29.70 12.46 6.75
CA PRO A 481 -30.43 13.36 7.64
C PRO A 481 -31.84 12.79 7.87
N SER A 482 -32.25 12.71 9.13
CA SER A 482 -33.58 12.22 9.49
C SER A 482 -34.11 12.99 10.69
N ASP A 483 -35.22 13.69 10.50
CA ASP A 483 -35.95 14.36 11.59
C ASP A 483 -36.44 13.36 12.66
N ASP A 484 -36.63 12.10 12.27
CA ASP A 484 -37.13 11.02 13.14
C ASP A 484 -36.10 10.45 14.12
N PHE A 485 -34.79 10.70 13.93
CA PHE A 485 -33.74 10.04 14.72
C PHE A 485 -32.62 11.00 15.15
N PRO A 486 -32.21 11.00 16.43
CA PRO A 486 -31.10 11.81 16.88
C PRO A 486 -29.76 11.34 16.25
N GLU A 487 -28.85 12.27 16.03
CA GLU A 487 -27.48 11.99 15.59
C GLU A 487 -26.78 11.01 16.55
N TYR A 488 -25.95 10.12 16.01
CA TYR A 488 -25.27 9.07 16.78
C TYR A 488 -26.27 8.17 17.52
N SER A 489 -27.36 7.76 16.88
CA SER A 489 -28.27 6.74 17.39
C SER A 489 -28.09 5.41 16.67
N VAL A 490 -28.16 4.32 17.42
CA VAL A 490 -28.03 2.97 16.85
C VAL A 490 -29.44 2.42 16.68
N GLN A 491 -29.78 2.04 15.46
CA GLN A 491 -31.05 1.45 15.08
C GLN A 491 -30.86 -0.03 14.80
N PHE A 492 -31.85 -0.83 15.15
CA PHE A 492 -31.84 -2.26 14.89
C PHE A 492 -32.98 -2.66 13.98
N TYR A 493 -32.62 -3.25 12.85
CA TYR A 493 -33.55 -3.78 11.85
C TYR A 493 -33.49 -5.31 11.83
N ARG A 494 -34.66 -5.93 11.70
CA ARG A 494 -34.81 -7.37 11.48
C ARG A 494 -35.84 -7.60 10.39
N ASP A 495 -35.48 -8.43 9.42
CA ASP A 495 -36.35 -8.80 8.28
C ASP A 495 -36.97 -7.57 7.58
N GLY A 496 -36.15 -6.55 7.36
CA GLY A 496 -36.55 -5.30 6.71
C GLY A 496 -37.39 -4.34 7.57
N ARG A 497 -37.63 -4.64 8.85
CA ARG A 497 -38.44 -3.81 9.76
C ARG A 497 -37.61 -3.27 10.91
N ILE A 498 -37.87 -2.02 11.30
CA ILE A 498 -37.25 -1.42 12.48
C ILE A 498 -37.82 -2.08 13.73
N VAL A 499 -36.95 -2.70 14.52
CA VAL A 499 -37.30 -3.34 15.80
C VAL A 499 -37.01 -2.40 16.95
N SER A 500 -35.93 -1.62 16.87
CA SER A 500 -35.61 -0.59 17.85
C SER A 500 -35.01 0.64 17.18
N ARG A 501 -35.43 1.81 17.67
CA ARG A 501 -34.94 3.12 17.21
C ARG A 501 -33.73 3.61 18.00
N ASN A 502 -33.47 3.03 19.16
CA ASN A 502 -32.33 3.40 20.00
C ASN A 502 -31.80 2.18 20.73
N VAL A 503 -30.60 1.75 20.33
CA VAL A 503 -29.84 0.67 20.96
C VAL A 503 -28.70 1.28 21.77
N ASN A 504 -28.67 1.00 23.07
CA ASN A 504 -27.51 1.32 23.89
C ASN A 504 -26.53 0.15 23.84
N LEU A 505 -25.28 0.46 23.49
CA LEU A 505 -24.20 -0.51 23.39
C LEU A 505 -23.34 -0.46 24.64
N GLY A 506 -22.99 -1.62 25.19
CA GLY A 506 -21.99 -1.72 26.25
C GLY A 506 -22.47 -1.33 27.66
N THR A 507 -23.78 -1.45 27.94
CA THR A 507 -24.34 -1.24 29.28
C THR A 507 -23.68 -2.15 30.32
N LYS A 508 -23.42 -1.61 31.52
CA LYS A 508 -22.75 -2.32 32.63
C LYS A 508 -23.40 -3.68 32.93
N SER A 509 -22.54 -4.64 33.26
CA SER A 509 -22.83 -6.06 33.50
C SER A 509 -23.72 -6.36 34.73
N ASP A 510 -24.25 -5.34 35.41
CA ASP A 510 -24.81 -5.50 36.76
C ASP A 510 -26.24 -6.11 36.76
N LEU A 511 -26.94 -6.06 35.62
CA LEU A 511 -28.32 -6.56 35.49
C LEU A 511 -28.42 -8.07 35.26
N VAL A 512 -27.38 -8.70 34.71
CA VAL A 512 -27.32 -10.14 34.53
C VAL A 512 -26.00 -10.64 35.11
N GLN A 513 -26.10 -11.35 36.22
CA GLN A 513 -24.95 -11.91 36.90
C GLN A 513 -24.95 -13.41 36.75
N ILE A 514 -23.81 -13.98 36.40
CA ILE A 514 -23.62 -15.43 36.46
C ILE A 514 -23.58 -15.80 37.95
N SER A 515 -24.61 -16.51 38.41
CA SER A 515 -24.74 -16.90 39.82
C SER A 515 -23.93 -18.16 40.13
N HIS A 516 -24.24 -19.24 39.42
CA HIS A 516 -23.60 -20.54 39.59
C HIS A 516 -23.28 -21.14 38.23
N ILE A 517 -22.04 -21.56 38.04
CA ILE A 517 -21.61 -22.32 36.87
C ILE A 517 -21.46 -23.77 37.32
N LYS A 518 -22.17 -24.69 36.68
CA LYS A 518 -22.03 -26.15 36.87
C LYS A 518 -21.26 -26.76 35.70
N HIS A 519 -21.14 -28.08 35.65
CA HIS A 519 -20.39 -28.76 34.58
C HIS A 519 -21.12 -28.68 33.23
N ILE A 520 -22.46 -28.79 33.22
CA ILE A 520 -23.26 -28.78 32.00
C ILE A 520 -24.32 -27.68 31.96
N SER A 521 -24.32 -26.77 32.94
CA SER A 521 -25.30 -25.70 33.00
C SER A 521 -24.73 -24.43 33.63
N VAL A 522 -25.35 -23.29 33.33
CA VAL A 522 -25.08 -22.01 33.98
C VAL A 522 -26.37 -21.38 34.46
N SER A 523 -26.37 -20.88 35.68
CA SER A 523 -27.49 -20.17 36.28
C SER A 523 -27.23 -18.66 36.26
N LEU A 524 -28.12 -17.92 35.63
CA LEU A 524 -28.08 -16.47 35.51
C LEU A 524 -29.06 -15.84 36.48
N LYS A 525 -28.60 -14.87 37.26
CA LYS A 525 -29.46 -14.00 38.06
C LYS A 525 -29.84 -12.79 37.22
N LEU A 526 -31.13 -12.67 36.89
CA LEU A 526 -31.67 -11.55 36.12
C LEU A 526 -32.27 -10.53 37.10
N ASN A 527 -31.62 -9.39 37.27
CA ASN A 527 -32.05 -8.33 38.19
C ASN A 527 -32.91 -7.30 37.46
N GLN A 528 -33.87 -6.69 38.15
CA GLN A 528 -34.59 -5.54 37.60
C GLN A 528 -33.75 -4.26 37.71
N SER A 529 -33.99 -3.30 36.82
CA SER A 529 -33.42 -1.95 36.90
C SER A 529 -34.07 -1.17 38.04
N ASP A 530 -33.27 -0.44 38.82
CA ASP A 530 -33.77 0.42 39.92
C ASP A 530 -34.63 1.59 39.43
N THR A 531 -34.61 1.87 38.13
CA THR A 531 -35.21 3.09 37.56
C THR A 531 -36.44 2.83 36.67
N LYS A 532 -36.53 1.69 35.96
CA LYS A 532 -37.71 1.34 35.14
C LYS A 532 -37.93 -0.18 34.99
N ARG A 533 -39.14 -0.55 34.57
CA ARG A 533 -39.58 -1.95 34.40
C ARG A 533 -39.07 -2.54 33.09
N ILE A 534 -38.37 -3.66 33.19
CA ILE A 534 -37.87 -4.42 32.03
C ILE A 534 -38.97 -5.33 31.49
N GLU A 535 -39.20 -5.28 30.17
CA GLU A 535 -40.29 -6.00 29.52
C GLU A 535 -39.89 -7.42 29.08
N ARG A 536 -38.63 -7.59 28.66
CA ARG A 536 -38.09 -8.85 28.16
C ARG A 536 -36.57 -8.89 28.27
N TYR A 537 -36.03 -10.06 28.57
CA TYR A 537 -34.64 -10.43 28.39
C TYR A 537 -34.50 -11.42 27.23
N ILE A 538 -33.50 -11.24 26.39
CA ILE A 538 -33.08 -12.17 25.36
C ILE A 538 -31.63 -12.52 25.67
N VAL A 539 -31.37 -13.75 26.07
CA VAL A 539 -30.02 -14.25 26.35
C VAL A 539 -29.54 -15.02 25.13
N GLU A 540 -28.41 -14.61 24.58
CA GLU A 540 -27.74 -15.26 23.46
C GLU A 540 -26.44 -15.90 23.95
N TYR A 541 -26.16 -17.15 23.57
CA TYR A 541 -24.92 -17.85 23.93
C TYR A 541 -24.38 -18.70 22.78
N ARG A 542 -23.05 -18.90 22.75
CA ARG A 542 -22.36 -19.79 21.80
C ARG A 542 -21.13 -20.45 22.42
N ALA A 543 -20.72 -21.61 21.89
CA ALA A 543 -19.46 -22.25 22.27
C ALA A 543 -18.29 -21.66 21.44
N LEU A 544 -17.11 -21.58 22.05
CA LEU A 544 -15.87 -21.21 21.36
C LEU A 544 -15.13 -22.45 20.86
N GLY A 545 -14.56 -22.39 19.66
CA GLY A 545 -13.68 -23.44 19.11
C GLY A 545 -12.36 -23.56 19.90
N ASP A 546 -11.73 -24.74 19.85
CA ASP A 546 -10.47 -25.02 20.55
C ASP A 546 -9.28 -24.16 20.05
N ASP A 547 -9.39 -23.62 18.83
CA ASP A 547 -8.46 -22.69 18.19
C ASP A 547 -8.79 -21.20 18.43
N GLY A 548 -9.90 -20.92 19.13
CA GLY A 548 -10.45 -19.58 19.30
C GLY A 548 -11.31 -19.09 18.13
N SER A 549 -11.65 -19.94 17.15
CA SER A 549 -12.55 -19.60 16.05
C SER A 549 -14.02 -19.49 16.51
N ASN A 550 -14.75 -18.56 15.90
CA ASN A 550 -16.13 -18.18 16.25
C ASN A 550 -17.19 -18.81 15.32
N ASN A 551 -17.00 -20.05 14.90
CA ASN A 551 -17.78 -20.63 13.78
C ASN A 551 -19.18 -21.16 14.19
N GLU A 552 -19.52 -21.20 15.48
CA GLU A 552 -20.86 -21.63 15.93
C GLU A 552 -21.87 -20.46 16.01
N PRO A 553 -23.10 -20.63 15.48
CA PRO A 553 -24.13 -19.60 15.54
C PRO A 553 -24.63 -19.35 16.97
N TRP A 554 -25.01 -18.11 17.28
CA TRP A 554 -25.61 -17.76 18.57
C TRP A 554 -26.96 -18.47 18.77
N LYS A 555 -27.10 -19.15 19.91
CA LYS A 555 -28.36 -19.73 20.38
C LYS A 555 -29.08 -18.70 21.24
N GLN A 556 -30.39 -18.51 21.05
CA GLN A 556 -31.18 -17.51 21.78
C GLN A 556 -32.21 -18.15 22.71
N ILE A 557 -32.39 -17.55 23.90
CA ILE A 557 -33.43 -17.88 24.87
C ILE A 557 -34.12 -16.58 25.28
N ILE A 558 -35.45 -16.58 25.25
CA ILE A 558 -36.27 -15.40 25.56
C ILE A 558 -36.94 -15.59 26.92
N PHE A 559 -36.81 -14.59 27.79
CA PHE A 559 -37.47 -14.52 29.10
C PHE A 559 -38.38 -13.29 29.15
N ASP A 560 -39.67 -13.49 29.35
CA ASP A 560 -40.62 -12.38 29.49
C ASP A 560 -40.57 -11.77 30.91
N GLY A 561 -40.60 -10.44 30.99
CA GLY A 561 -40.45 -9.64 32.20
C GLY A 561 -41.35 -10.03 33.40
N PRO A 562 -42.64 -10.39 33.23
CA PRO A 562 -43.48 -10.81 34.37
C PRO A 562 -43.19 -12.23 34.89
N SER A 563 -42.33 -13.00 34.21
CA SER A 563 -42.04 -14.41 34.52
C SER A 563 -40.63 -14.62 35.09
N ILE A 564 -39.87 -13.54 35.35
CA ILE A 564 -38.49 -13.62 35.84
C ILE A 564 -38.51 -14.24 37.25
N ARG A 565 -38.23 -15.54 37.34
CA ARG A 565 -37.68 -16.14 38.55
C ARG A 565 -36.29 -15.55 38.73
N GLU A 566 -35.91 -15.21 39.95
CA GLU A 566 -34.63 -14.55 40.24
C GLU A 566 -33.42 -15.27 39.61
N THR A 567 -33.53 -16.58 39.33
CA THR A 567 -32.52 -17.39 38.64
C THR A 567 -33.08 -18.12 37.40
N CYS A 568 -32.37 -18.01 36.28
CA CYS A 568 -32.65 -18.67 35.00
C CYS A 568 -31.51 -19.62 34.64
N MET A 569 -31.80 -20.87 34.26
CA MET A 569 -30.78 -21.88 33.98
C MET A 569 -30.67 -22.14 32.48
N ILE A 570 -29.44 -22.10 31.96
CA ILE A 570 -29.09 -22.61 30.62
C ILE A 570 -28.48 -24.00 30.81
N SER A 571 -29.12 -25.02 30.25
CA SER A 571 -28.73 -26.43 30.32
C SER A 571 -28.08 -26.91 29.01
N ASP A 572 -27.65 -28.18 28.98
CA ASP A 572 -27.05 -28.85 27.81
C ASP A 572 -25.75 -28.21 27.28
N LEU A 573 -24.95 -27.61 28.18
CA LEU A 573 -23.63 -27.07 27.86
C LEU A 573 -22.56 -28.17 27.93
N LYS A 574 -21.49 -28.00 27.16
CA LYS A 574 -20.34 -28.92 27.15
C LYS A 574 -19.41 -28.59 28.32
N SER A 575 -19.03 -29.58 29.14
CA SER A 575 -18.13 -29.36 30.28
C SER A 575 -16.71 -28.96 29.87
N GLY A 576 -16.08 -28.09 30.67
CA GLY A 576 -14.73 -27.55 30.47
C GLY A 576 -14.56 -26.65 29.26
N HIS A 577 -15.64 -26.32 28.54
CA HIS A 577 -15.59 -25.48 27.34
C HIS A 577 -15.84 -24.03 27.69
N LYS A 578 -15.22 -23.15 26.89
CA LYS A 578 -15.43 -21.71 26.99
C LYS A 578 -16.66 -21.34 26.17
N PHE A 579 -17.52 -20.56 26.79
CA PHE A 579 -18.73 -20.03 26.17
C PHE A 579 -18.70 -18.51 26.20
N GLN A 580 -19.28 -17.94 25.16
CA GLN A 580 -19.62 -16.52 25.10
C GLN A 580 -21.10 -16.36 25.36
N LEU A 581 -21.45 -15.36 26.16
CA LEU A 581 -22.81 -15.02 26.49
C LEU A 581 -23.01 -13.51 26.35
N ARG A 582 -24.10 -13.11 25.72
CA ARG A 582 -24.57 -11.72 25.71
C ARG A 582 -26.06 -11.70 25.98
N TYR A 583 -26.57 -10.58 26.47
CA TYR A 583 -27.99 -10.41 26.69
C TYR A 583 -28.47 -9.07 26.12
N ILE A 584 -29.72 -9.08 25.68
CA ILE A 584 -30.46 -7.91 25.25
C ILE A 584 -31.63 -7.77 26.21
N PHE A 585 -31.85 -6.58 26.74
CA PHE A 585 -33.07 -6.29 27.48
C PHE A 585 -33.80 -5.08 26.89
N VAL A 586 -35.12 -5.14 26.94
CA VAL A 586 -36.01 -4.10 26.41
C VAL A 586 -36.61 -3.31 27.57
N GLU A 587 -36.37 -2.01 27.56
CA GLU A 587 -36.88 -1.07 28.55
C GLU A 587 -37.56 0.10 27.82
N GLN A 588 -38.90 0.17 27.88
CA GLN A 588 -39.67 1.32 27.39
C GLN A 588 -39.29 1.73 25.94
N ASP A 589 -39.29 0.77 25.02
CA ASP A 589 -38.88 0.85 23.60
C ASP A 589 -37.38 1.05 23.31
N CYS A 590 -36.51 1.05 24.33
CA CYS A 590 -35.05 1.04 24.15
C CYS A 590 -34.49 -0.38 24.32
N MET A 591 -33.65 -0.81 23.38
CA MET A 591 -32.92 -2.08 23.47
C MET A 591 -31.51 -1.83 24.02
N ASN A 592 -31.12 -2.57 25.03
CA ASN A 592 -29.79 -2.46 25.61
C ASN A 592 -29.02 -3.76 25.37
N LEU A 593 -27.92 -3.68 24.63
CA LEU A 593 -27.05 -4.82 24.32
C LEU A 593 -25.88 -4.85 25.30
N SER A 594 -25.75 -5.97 26.03
CA SER A 594 -24.63 -6.19 26.92
C SER A 594 -23.32 -6.40 26.17
N ARG A 595 -22.21 -6.20 26.86
CA ARG A 595 -20.91 -6.74 26.42
C ARG A 595 -20.96 -8.27 26.42
N ILE A 596 -20.10 -8.89 25.62
CA ILE A 596 -19.90 -10.33 25.64
C ILE A 596 -19.23 -10.69 26.97
N MET A 597 -19.86 -11.59 27.71
CA MET A 597 -19.34 -12.22 28.91
C MET A 597 -18.76 -13.57 28.53
N ASN A 598 -17.53 -13.82 28.98
CA ASN A 598 -16.89 -15.12 28.82
C ASN A 598 -17.06 -15.90 30.12
N PHE A 599 -17.52 -17.13 30.00
CA PHE A 599 -17.52 -18.07 31.12
C PHE A 599 -17.04 -19.43 30.65
N GLN A 600 -16.46 -20.20 31.56
CA GLN A 600 -16.04 -21.56 31.29
C GLN A 600 -16.84 -22.47 32.20
N THR A 601 -17.50 -23.48 31.62
CA THR A 601 -18.17 -24.50 32.43
C THR A 601 -17.14 -25.23 33.28
N VAL A 602 -17.56 -25.68 34.47
CA VAL A 602 -16.64 -26.37 35.39
C VAL A 602 -16.02 -27.55 34.66
N VAL A 603 -14.70 -27.61 34.70
CA VAL A 603 -13.93 -28.70 34.11
C VAL A 603 -14.19 -29.93 34.96
N THR A 604 -14.77 -30.97 34.39
CA THR A 604 -14.75 -32.27 35.06
C THR A 604 -13.29 -32.71 35.17
N ALA A 605 -12.76 -32.74 36.39
CA ALA A 605 -11.43 -33.25 36.62
C ALA A 605 -11.44 -34.75 36.34
N THR A 606 -10.66 -35.16 35.34
CA THR A 606 -10.42 -36.58 35.10
C THR A 606 -9.61 -37.11 36.27
N PRO A 607 -9.96 -38.29 36.84
CA PRO A 607 -9.11 -38.95 37.82
C PRO A 607 -7.66 -38.99 37.34
N GLY A 608 -6.74 -38.65 38.23
CA GLY A 608 -5.32 -38.57 37.90
C GLY A 608 -4.72 -39.94 37.64
N LYS A 609 -3.39 -40.03 37.61
CA LYS A 609 -2.67 -41.26 37.24
C LYS A 609 -3.26 -42.49 37.93
N LEU A 610 -3.75 -43.41 37.11
CA LEU A 610 -4.25 -44.71 37.54
C LEU A 610 -3.06 -45.63 37.83
N LEU A 611 -3.08 -46.29 38.98
CA LEU A 611 -2.11 -47.29 39.41
C LEU A 611 -2.84 -48.61 39.64
N VAL A 612 -2.59 -49.56 38.76
CA VAL A 612 -3.12 -50.92 38.89
C VAL A 612 -2.02 -51.80 39.46
N ASN A 613 -2.25 -52.31 40.67
CA ASN A 613 -1.37 -53.25 41.35
C ASN A 613 -2.02 -54.62 41.39
N LYS A 614 -1.28 -55.66 41.04
CA LYS A 614 -1.75 -57.05 41.18
C LYS A 614 -1.55 -57.49 42.63
N LEU A 615 -2.63 -57.88 43.32
CA LEU A 615 -2.56 -58.35 44.71
C LEU A 615 -2.27 -59.86 44.76
N ASP A 616 -3.06 -60.66 44.03
CA ASP A 616 -2.87 -62.12 43.88
C ASP A 616 -3.08 -62.55 42.41
N ARG A 617 -3.07 -63.87 42.13
CA ARG A 617 -3.18 -64.41 40.76
C ARG A 617 -4.39 -63.85 39.98
N ASP A 618 -5.54 -63.69 40.63
CA ASP A 618 -6.82 -63.33 40.01
C ASP A 618 -7.47 -62.06 40.58
N THR A 619 -6.70 -61.24 41.32
CA THR A 619 -7.20 -59.98 41.92
C THR A 619 -6.32 -58.78 41.59
N LEU A 620 -6.96 -57.72 41.10
CA LEU A 620 -6.34 -56.43 40.82
C LEU A 620 -6.83 -55.38 41.80
N ARG A 621 -5.89 -54.62 42.35
CA ARG A 621 -6.16 -53.41 43.13
C ARG A 621 -5.90 -52.21 42.25
N VAL A 622 -6.99 -51.52 41.89
CA VAL A 622 -6.94 -50.30 41.11
C VAL A 622 -6.98 -49.14 42.11
N THR A 623 -5.95 -48.31 42.10
CA THR A 623 -5.87 -47.08 42.89
C THR A 623 -5.68 -45.92 41.95
N TRP A 624 -6.23 -44.76 42.26
CA TRP A 624 -6.05 -43.57 41.42
C TRP A 624 -5.82 -42.35 42.28
N LEU A 625 -5.16 -41.36 41.68
CA LEU A 625 -5.12 -40.04 42.27
C LEU A 625 -6.52 -39.43 42.19
N ARG A 626 -7.02 -38.97 43.33
CA ARG A 626 -8.28 -38.23 43.44
C ARG A 626 -8.29 -37.11 42.40
N ALA A 627 -9.40 -36.98 41.68
CA ALA A 627 -9.60 -35.84 40.80
C ALA A 627 -9.54 -34.56 41.65
N GLU A 628 -8.61 -33.65 41.37
CA GLU A 628 -8.52 -32.37 42.09
C GLU A 628 -9.82 -31.60 41.83
N THR A 629 -10.63 -31.44 42.86
CA THR A 629 -11.89 -30.69 42.78
C THR A 629 -11.74 -29.35 43.46
N ASP A 630 -12.29 -28.30 42.85
CA ASP A 630 -12.63 -27.09 43.58
C ASP A 630 -13.58 -27.45 44.75
N GLN A 631 -13.39 -26.82 45.91
CA GLN A 631 -14.12 -27.17 47.15
C GLN A 631 -15.65 -27.13 47.01
N ASP A 632 -16.16 -26.47 45.97
CA ASP A 632 -17.58 -26.25 45.73
C ASP A 632 -18.27 -27.37 44.91
N PHE A 633 -17.52 -28.27 44.25
CA PHE A 633 -18.09 -29.35 43.42
C PHE A 633 -17.42 -30.72 43.67
N PRO A 634 -17.73 -31.39 44.80
CA PRO A 634 -17.09 -32.65 45.16
C PRO A 634 -17.54 -33.81 44.27
N VAL A 635 -16.61 -34.73 43.98
CA VAL A 635 -16.94 -36.05 43.41
C VAL A 635 -17.86 -36.78 44.39
N LEU A 636 -18.89 -37.46 43.89
CA LEU A 636 -19.78 -38.25 44.73
C LEU A 636 -19.24 -39.67 44.94
N TRP A 637 -18.84 -40.31 43.83
CA TRP A 637 -18.24 -41.65 43.79
C TRP A 637 -17.50 -41.86 42.46
N TYR A 638 -16.79 -42.97 42.31
CA TYR A 638 -16.05 -43.31 41.10
C TYR A 638 -16.64 -44.54 40.42
N ASN A 639 -16.72 -44.49 39.09
CA ASN A 639 -17.10 -45.62 38.26
C ASN A 639 -15.83 -46.23 37.65
N VAL A 640 -15.51 -47.47 38.03
CA VAL A 640 -14.35 -48.22 37.54
C VAL A 640 -14.82 -49.15 36.42
N GLU A 641 -14.38 -48.89 35.20
CA GLU A 641 -14.71 -49.71 34.03
C GLU A 641 -13.52 -50.56 33.60
N TYR A 642 -13.76 -51.83 33.30
CA TYR A 642 -12.75 -52.75 32.80
C TYR A 642 -13.27 -53.62 31.65
N LYS A 643 -12.38 -53.96 30.71
CA LYS A 643 -12.67 -54.89 29.62
C LYS A 643 -11.46 -55.73 29.27
N GLU A 644 -11.70 -56.91 28.71
CA GLU A 644 -10.68 -57.74 28.10
C GLU A 644 -10.22 -57.14 26.76
N ALA A 645 -8.92 -57.11 26.53
CA ALA A 645 -8.31 -56.55 25.34
C ALA A 645 -8.69 -57.39 24.11
N GLY A 646 -9.50 -56.83 23.22
CA GLY A 646 -9.98 -57.49 22.00
C GLY A 646 -11.47 -57.84 22.00
N LEU A 647 -12.17 -57.64 23.12
CA LEU A 647 -13.64 -57.79 23.20
C LEU A 647 -14.36 -56.43 23.21
N GLU A 648 -15.56 -56.41 22.63
CA GLU A 648 -16.46 -55.25 22.67
C GLU A 648 -17.37 -55.31 23.91
N GLY A 649 -17.39 -54.24 24.70
CA GLY A 649 -18.20 -54.11 25.92
C GLY A 649 -17.35 -53.87 27.17
N TRP A 650 -17.73 -52.87 27.96
CA TRP A 650 -17.09 -52.55 29.25
C TRP A 650 -17.94 -53.11 30.40
N SER A 651 -17.29 -53.71 31.39
CA SER A 651 -17.89 -54.03 32.68
C SER A 651 -17.60 -52.90 33.65
N SER A 652 -18.55 -52.53 34.53
CA SER A 652 -18.41 -51.39 35.44
C SER A 652 -18.66 -51.78 36.90
N VAL A 653 -17.86 -51.24 37.81
CA VAL A 653 -17.98 -51.39 39.26
C VAL A 653 -18.00 -50.00 39.91
N GLN A 654 -18.91 -49.78 40.86
CA GLN A 654 -19.06 -48.52 41.57
C GLN A 654 -18.36 -48.58 42.94
N THR A 655 -17.70 -47.50 43.36
CA THR A 655 -17.06 -47.41 44.68
C THR A 655 -18.04 -47.02 45.78
N GLU A 656 -17.77 -47.43 47.03
CA GLU A 656 -18.52 -46.97 48.21
C GLU A 656 -18.07 -45.55 48.60
N GLY A 657 -18.58 -44.55 47.88
CA GLY A 657 -18.29 -43.14 48.12
C GLY A 657 -16.95 -42.68 47.55
N LEU A 658 -16.22 -41.85 48.33
CA LEU A 658 -15.02 -41.10 47.93
C LEU A 658 -13.71 -41.90 47.91
N GLU A 659 -13.80 -43.22 48.11
CA GLU A 659 -12.63 -44.09 48.12
C GLU A 659 -11.98 -44.13 46.72
N CYS A 660 -10.67 -43.84 46.68
CA CYS A 660 -9.90 -43.81 45.43
C CYS A 660 -9.22 -45.16 45.16
N GLU A 661 -9.91 -46.24 45.54
CA GLU A 661 -9.44 -47.62 45.47
C GLU A 661 -10.62 -48.54 45.13
N CYS A 662 -10.37 -49.54 44.30
CA CYS A 662 -11.32 -50.61 43.99
C CYS A 662 -10.57 -51.93 43.78
N THR A 663 -11.19 -53.04 44.18
CA THR A 663 -10.67 -54.39 43.92
C THR A 663 -11.52 -55.06 42.83
N LEU A 664 -10.85 -55.56 41.80
CA LEU A 664 -11.46 -56.25 40.66
C LEU A 664 -11.00 -57.70 40.64
N THR A 665 -11.93 -58.64 40.44
CA THR A 665 -11.63 -60.06 40.22
C THR A 665 -11.58 -60.33 38.73
N VAL A 666 -10.42 -60.71 38.20
CA VAL A 666 -10.17 -60.89 36.77
C VAL A 666 -9.28 -62.12 36.50
N LEU A 667 -9.41 -62.74 35.33
CA LEU A 667 -8.65 -63.97 34.99
C LEU A 667 -7.17 -63.66 34.67
N HIS A 668 -6.25 -64.41 35.26
CA HIS A 668 -4.80 -64.17 35.16
C HIS A 668 -4.17 -64.26 33.76
N SER A 669 -4.85 -64.87 32.78
CA SER A 669 -4.31 -65.18 31.44
C SER A 669 -4.71 -64.17 30.36
N THR A 670 -5.31 -63.05 30.75
CA THR A 670 -5.99 -62.13 29.84
C THR A 670 -5.53 -60.70 30.07
N CYS A 671 -5.26 -59.96 28.99
CA CYS A 671 -4.93 -58.54 29.07
C CYS A 671 -6.21 -57.74 29.30
N TYR A 672 -6.27 -56.92 30.34
CA TYR A 672 -7.40 -56.04 30.62
C TYR A 672 -7.02 -54.58 30.41
N ARG A 673 -7.98 -53.77 30.02
CA ARG A 673 -7.90 -52.31 30.06
C ARG A 673 -8.81 -51.81 31.15
N VAL A 674 -8.31 -50.90 31.96
CA VAL A 674 -9.06 -50.29 33.05
C VAL A 674 -9.09 -48.78 32.84
N ARG A 675 -10.24 -48.18 33.11
CA ARG A 675 -10.41 -46.73 33.14
C ARG A 675 -11.34 -46.37 34.29
N VAL A 676 -11.14 -45.19 34.87
CA VAL A 676 -11.96 -44.71 35.98
C VAL A 676 -12.54 -43.36 35.64
N SER A 677 -13.83 -43.18 35.87
CA SER A 677 -14.52 -41.90 35.75
C SER A 677 -14.94 -41.40 37.11
N ALA A 678 -14.78 -40.10 37.35
CA ALA A 678 -15.38 -39.43 38.49
C ALA A 678 -16.84 -39.11 38.19
N VAL A 679 -17.74 -39.41 39.12
CA VAL A 679 -19.16 -39.09 38.98
C VAL A 679 -19.50 -37.89 39.85
N TYR A 680 -19.98 -36.84 39.21
CA TYR A 680 -20.48 -35.62 39.83
C TYR A 680 -22.01 -35.61 39.85
N GLU A 681 -22.62 -34.62 40.51
CA GLU A 681 -24.08 -34.49 40.62
C GLU A 681 -24.80 -34.47 39.26
N ASP A 682 -24.23 -33.78 38.27
CA ASP A 682 -24.85 -33.46 36.98
C ASP A 682 -24.15 -34.09 35.76
N ILE A 683 -22.95 -34.66 35.91
CA ILE A 683 -22.20 -35.29 34.81
C ILE A 683 -21.22 -36.36 35.32
N THR A 684 -20.89 -37.33 34.46
CA THR A 684 -19.74 -38.22 34.64
C THR A 684 -18.54 -37.69 33.86
N SER A 685 -17.38 -37.57 34.49
CA SER A 685 -16.15 -37.11 33.83
C SER A 685 -15.81 -37.96 32.62
N LYS A 686 -14.98 -37.43 31.73
CA LYS A 686 -14.25 -38.31 30.81
C LYS A 686 -13.51 -39.37 31.64
N PRO A 687 -13.50 -40.64 31.20
CA PRO A 687 -12.69 -41.64 31.87
C PRO A 687 -11.22 -41.23 31.83
N SER A 688 -10.48 -41.65 32.85
CA SER A 688 -9.01 -41.59 32.84
C SER A 688 -8.47 -42.25 31.57
N GLU A 689 -7.24 -41.93 31.19
CA GLU A 689 -6.58 -42.66 30.11
C GLU A 689 -6.74 -44.16 30.32
N GLU A 690 -7.11 -44.88 29.26
CA GLU A 690 -7.19 -46.33 29.28
C GLU A 690 -5.83 -46.85 29.73
N THR A 691 -5.76 -47.26 30.98
CA THR A 691 -4.52 -47.79 31.52
C THR A 691 -4.60 -49.27 31.19
N PRO A 692 -3.75 -49.77 30.28
CA PRO A 692 -3.59 -51.20 30.18
C PRO A 692 -3.20 -51.65 31.58
N VAL A 693 -3.88 -52.65 32.12
CA VAL A 693 -3.36 -53.33 33.31
C VAL A 693 -1.92 -53.67 32.96
N PRO A 694 -0.92 -53.13 33.69
CA PRO A 694 0.44 -53.10 33.20
C PRO A 694 0.87 -54.48 32.76
N VAL A 695 1.20 -54.55 31.47
CA VAL A 695 2.17 -55.52 30.97
C VAL A 695 3.49 -54.76 30.96
N ASP A 696 4.01 -54.41 32.15
CA ASP A 696 5.27 -53.69 32.45
C ASP A 696 5.94 -52.93 31.25
N VAL A 697 5.68 -51.62 31.09
CA VAL A 697 6.39 -50.71 30.14
C VAL A 697 7.70 -50.22 30.77
N TRP A 698 8.80 -50.21 30.02
CA TRP A 698 10.13 -49.99 30.59
C TRP A 698 10.70 -48.61 30.26
N ASN A 699 11.01 -47.83 31.29
CA ASN A 699 11.60 -46.50 31.16
C ASN A 699 13.12 -46.58 31.31
N ILE A 700 13.84 -46.16 30.28
CA ILE A 700 15.28 -46.41 30.15
C ILE A 700 16.02 -45.11 29.87
N ASN A 701 17.06 -44.87 30.66
CA ASN A 701 17.99 -43.78 30.48
C ASN A 701 19.36 -44.38 30.15
N LEU A 702 19.81 -44.20 28.91
CA LEU A 702 21.09 -44.70 28.42
C LEU A 702 22.27 -43.80 28.78
N SER A 703 22.03 -42.54 29.15
CA SER A 703 23.09 -41.68 29.70
C SER A 703 23.60 -42.15 31.07
N LYS A 704 22.81 -43.02 31.75
CA LYS A 704 23.12 -43.56 33.07
C LYS A 704 23.34 -45.07 33.13
N ARG A 705 22.92 -45.82 32.11
CA ARG A 705 22.96 -47.30 32.11
C ARG A 705 23.45 -47.84 30.77
N LYS A 706 24.34 -48.83 30.82
CA LYS A 706 24.87 -49.48 29.62
C LYS A 706 23.80 -50.28 28.89
N SER A 707 23.72 -50.07 27.60
CA SER A 707 22.83 -50.76 26.68
C SER A 707 23.04 -52.28 26.62
N SER A 708 24.26 -52.77 26.89
CA SER A 708 24.58 -54.20 26.96
C SER A 708 23.83 -54.94 28.08
N ILE A 709 23.55 -54.27 29.19
CA ILE A 709 22.79 -54.86 30.30
C ILE A 709 21.31 -54.96 29.93
N LEU A 710 20.80 -53.92 29.25
CA LEU A 710 19.42 -53.92 28.78
C LEU A 710 19.15 -55.07 27.81
N LEU A 711 20.10 -55.33 26.90
CA LEU A 711 19.98 -56.40 25.93
C LEU A 711 19.82 -57.78 26.57
N GLU A 712 20.66 -58.10 27.55
CA GLU A 712 20.60 -59.40 28.24
C GLU A 712 19.29 -59.56 29.00
N VAL A 713 18.79 -58.48 29.57
CA VAL A 713 17.51 -58.48 30.29
C VAL A 713 16.33 -58.67 29.32
N LEU A 714 16.38 -58.07 28.14
CA LEU A 714 15.35 -58.20 27.11
C LEU A 714 15.33 -59.60 26.45
N LYS A 715 16.48 -60.26 26.30
CA LYS A 715 16.58 -61.64 25.81
C LYS A 715 15.90 -62.67 26.72
N LEU A 716 15.77 -62.37 28.01
CA LEU A 716 15.14 -63.25 29.00
C LEU A 716 13.60 -63.12 29.00
N GLN A 717 13.02 -62.20 28.23
CA GLN A 717 11.58 -61.99 28.17
C GLN A 717 10.91 -62.92 27.16
N THR A 718 9.75 -63.48 27.50
CA THR A 718 8.95 -64.33 26.60
C THR A 718 8.10 -63.53 25.60
N GLU A 719 7.89 -62.23 25.85
CA GLU A 719 7.10 -61.32 25.02
C GLU A 719 7.80 -59.96 24.89
N LYS A 720 7.65 -59.29 23.73
CA LYS A 720 8.26 -57.98 23.47
C LYS A 720 7.58 -56.88 24.28
N LYS A 721 8.37 -56.06 24.99
CA LYS A 721 7.86 -54.99 25.86
C LYS A 721 8.06 -53.60 25.24
N PRO A 722 7.14 -52.64 25.45
CA PRO A 722 7.33 -51.27 24.99
C PRO A 722 8.34 -50.53 25.90
N VAL A 723 9.18 -49.69 25.30
CA VAL A 723 10.30 -48.99 25.94
C VAL A 723 10.22 -47.48 25.68
N GLU A 724 10.44 -46.68 26.71
CA GLU A 724 10.56 -45.22 26.61
C GLU A 724 11.99 -44.78 26.93
N LEU A 725 12.61 -44.05 26.02
CA LEU A 725 13.98 -43.57 26.13
C LEU A 725 14.02 -42.11 26.62
N ILE A 726 14.56 -41.91 27.81
CA ILE A 726 14.51 -40.62 28.50
C ILE A 726 15.72 -39.74 28.15
N ASP A 727 16.90 -40.34 27.98
CA ASP A 727 18.17 -39.63 27.73
C ASP A 727 19.24 -40.62 27.21
N TRP A 728 20.23 -40.14 26.44
CA TRP A 728 21.25 -40.99 25.80
C TRP A 728 22.60 -40.28 25.60
N THR A 729 23.66 -41.04 25.36
CA THR A 729 24.99 -40.52 25.04
C THR A 729 25.27 -40.58 23.53
N ASP A 730 26.17 -39.72 23.07
CA ASP A 730 26.66 -39.70 21.68
C ASP A 730 27.78 -40.75 21.45
N GLU A 731 28.11 -41.55 22.48
CA GLU A 731 29.15 -42.58 22.39
C GLU A 731 28.69 -43.72 21.48
N GLU A 732 29.40 -43.91 20.37
CA GLU A 732 29.10 -44.90 19.32
C GLU A 732 28.87 -46.32 19.88
N SER A 733 29.61 -46.72 20.93
CA SER A 733 29.47 -48.02 21.56
C SER A 733 28.14 -48.23 22.30
N GLU A 734 27.57 -47.18 22.89
CA GLU A 734 26.30 -47.27 23.62
C GLU A 734 25.10 -47.21 22.67
N VAL A 735 25.19 -46.42 21.60
CA VAL A 735 24.21 -46.43 20.52
C VAL A 735 24.16 -47.81 19.85
N LYS A 736 25.33 -48.40 19.57
CA LYS A 736 25.46 -49.75 19.00
C LYS A 736 24.90 -50.84 19.91
N GLY A 737 25.16 -50.77 21.22
CA GLY A 737 24.60 -51.73 22.16
C GLY A 737 23.08 -51.60 22.29
N PHE A 738 22.53 -50.39 22.17
CA PHE A 738 21.08 -50.18 22.25
C PHE A 738 20.34 -50.70 21.01
N LEU A 739 20.94 -50.56 19.83
CA LEU A 739 20.39 -51.11 18.59
C LEU A 739 20.16 -52.62 18.65
N GLN A 740 21.00 -53.35 19.39
CA GLN A 740 20.81 -54.80 19.60
C GLN A 740 19.56 -55.13 20.44
N CYS A 741 19.03 -54.16 21.19
CA CYS A 741 17.85 -54.31 22.04
C CYS A 741 16.53 -54.20 21.26
N LEU A 742 16.51 -53.47 20.13
CA LEU A 742 15.30 -53.17 19.34
C LEU A 742 14.45 -54.39 18.94
N PRO A 743 15.00 -55.55 18.53
CA PRO A 743 14.15 -56.69 18.13
C PRO A 743 13.34 -57.30 19.28
N TYR A 744 13.71 -57.01 20.53
CA TYR A 744 13.02 -57.45 21.74
C TYR A 744 12.06 -56.40 22.32
N ILE A 745 11.96 -55.24 21.67
CA ILE A 745 11.12 -54.10 22.06
C ILE A 745 9.90 -54.05 21.14
N SER A 746 8.71 -53.81 21.69
CA SER A 746 7.48 -53.75 20.89
C SER A 746 7.14 -52.34 20.39
N GLN A 747 7.53 -51.29 21.12
CA GLN A 747 7.36 -49.88 20.73
C GLN A 747 8.46 -49.04 21.40
N LEU A 748 9.04 -48.08 20.68
CA LEU A 748 10.03 -47.13 21.21
C LEU A 748 9.44 -45.72 21.28
N ARG A 749 9.54 -45.05 22.44
CA ARG A 749 9.00 -43.69 22.66
C ARG A 749 10.07 -42.74 23.18
N PHE A 750 9.94 -41.45 22.85
CA PHE A 750 10.75 -40.35 23.38
C PHE A 750 9.83 -39.28 23.99
N PRO A 751 10.20 -38.63 25.11
CA PRO A 751 9.34 -37.64 25.76
C PRO A 751 9.17 -36.36 24.92
N HIS A 752 7.97 -35.77 24.95
CA HIS A 752 7.63 -34.50 24.27
C HIS A 752 8.02 -33.31 25.16
N GLN A 753 8.66 -32.26 24.62
CA GLN A 753 9.04 -31.05 25.37
C GLN A 753 8.43 -29.76 24.79
N GLN A 754 8.05 -28.84 25.68
CA GLN A 754 7.39 -27.55 25.37
C GLN A 754 8.32 -26.55 24.65
N LYS A 755 7.73 -25.71 23.78
CA LYS A 755 8.37 -24.62 23.01
C LYS A 755 9.34 -23.80 23.87
N GLY A 756 10.65 -23.91 23.58
CA GLY A 756 11.68 -23.06 24.19
C GLY A 756 13.07 -23.66 24.41
N SER A 757 13.40 -24.86 23.92
CA SER A 757 14.75 -25.43 24.09
C SER A 757 15.65 -25.21 22.86
N SER A 758 16.96 -25.02 23.14
CA SER A 758 18.02 -24.65 22.20
C SER A 758 18.16 -25.57 20.99
N ASN A 759 18.77 -25.04 19.90
CA ASN A 759 19.25 -25.78 18.72
C ASN A 759 19.95 -27.11 19.07
N GLU A 760 20.53 -27.23 20.27
CA GLU A 760 21.29 -28.38 20.73
C GLU A 760 20.47 -29.68 20.87
N THR A 761 19.19 -29.62 21.28
CA THR A 761 18.35 -30.83 21.42
C THR A 761 17.85 -31.34 20.07
N GLU A 762 17.61 -30.42 19.12
CA GLU A 762 17.25 -30.78 17.75
C GLU A 762 18.45 -31.32 16.98
N ILE A 763 19.64 -30.77 17.22
CA ILE A 763 20.92 -31.31 16.73
C ILE A 763 21.19 -32.71 17.30
N LYS A 764 20.98 -32.96 18.60
CA LYS A 764 21.13 -34.31 19.21
C LYS A 764 20.13 -35.33 18.66
N LYS A 765 18.90 -34.92 18.35
CA LYS A 765 17.90 -35.77 17.69
C LYS A 765 18.27 -36.07 16.23
N ARG A 766 18.76 -35.07 15.48
CA ARG A 766 19.28 -35.24 14.12
C ARG A 766 20.52 -36.15 14.12
N LEU A 767 21.46 -35.97 15.07
CA LEU A 767 22.64 -36.82 15.26
C LEU A 767 22.28 -38.26 15.64
N LEU A 768 21.30 -38.47 16.54
CA LEU A 768 20.82 -39.81 16.86
C LEU A 768 20.17 -40.47 15.63
N ALA A 769 19.32 -39.76 14.89
CA ALA A 769 18.71 -40.25 13.66
C ALA A 769 19.77 -40.62 12.60
N LEU A 770 20.80 -39.79 12.44
CA LEU A 770 21.96 -40.03 11.59
C LEU A 770 22.75 -41.27 12.06
N ASN A 771 23.05 -41.39 13.36
CA ASN A 771 23.78 -42.55 13.90
C ASN A 771 22.99 -43.87 13.80
N LEU A 772 21.68 -43.82 14.05
CA LEU A 772 20.78 -44.97 13.84
C LEU A 772 20.81 -45.40 12.38
N SER A 773 20.86 -44.44 11.43
CA SER A 773 20.85 -44.69 9.98
C SER A 773 22.07 -45.50 9.47
N PHE A 774 23.22 -45.40 10.12
CA PHE A 774 24.44 -46.08 9.68
C PHE A 774 24.54 -47.56 10.09
N GLU A 775 23.81 -47.99 11.10
CA GLU A 775 23.79 -49.39 11.58
C GLU A 775 22.59 -50.20 11.03
N VAL A 776 21.60 -49.53 10.43
CA VAL A 776 20.44 -50.11 9.70
C VAL A 776 20.75 -51.27 8.74
N PRO A 777 21.85 -51.28 7.97
CA PRO A 777 22.13 -52.35 7.01
C PRO A 777 22.39 -53.72 7.64
N THR A 778 22.62 -53.77 8.96
CA THR A 778 22.84 -55.03 9.70
C THR A 778 21.57 -55.58 10.35
N LEU A 779 20.44 -54.88 10.22
CA LEU A 779 19.18 -55.19 10.89
C LEU A 779 18.16 -55.81 9.88
N PRO A 780 17.32 -56.79 10.30
CA PRO A 780 16.23 -57.34 9.50
C PRO A 780 15.28 -56.25 8.97
N LYS A 781 14.73 -56.46 7.75
CA LYS A 781 13.91 -55.49 7.00
C LYS A 781 12.76 -54.86 7.81
N GLU A 782 12.10 -55.66 8.65
CA GLU A 782 11.01 -55.22 9.54
C GLU A 782 11.47 -54.19 10.61
N MET A 783 12.74 -54.27 11.06
CA MET A 783 13.31 -53.29 12.00
C MET A 783 13.66 -51.96 11.34
N ILE A 784 13.91 -51.97 10.02
CA ILE A 784 14.18 -50.76 9.25
C ILE A 784 12.90 -49.94 9.15
N GLU A 785 11.79 -50.56 8.73
CA GLU A 785 10.49 -49.90 8.54
C GLU A 785 9.96 -49.25 9.83
N LEU A 786 9.98 -49.97 10.97
CA LEU A 786 9.58 -49.45 12.28
C LEU A 786 10.43 -48.27 12.77
N SER A 787 11.74 -48.29 12.47
CA SER A 787 12.65 -47.21 12.85
C SER A 787 12.40 -45.95 12.03
N MET A 788 12.02 -46.11 10.76
CA MET A 788 11.79 -44.99 9.82
C MET A 788 10.46 -44.29 10.13
N GLU A 789 9.39 -45.04 10.44
CA GLU A 789 8.10 -44.47 10.86
C GLU A 789 8.23 -43.64 12.13
N ALA A 790 9.02 -44.10 13.11
CA ALA A 790 9.30 -43.35 14.33
C ALA A 790 10.01 -42.01 14.03
N LEU A 791 10.97 -42.00 13.09
CA LEU A 791 11.70 -40.80 12.67
C LEU A 791 10.79 -39.77 11.95
N PHE A 792 9.82 -40.23 11.14
CA PHE A 792 8.91 -39.37 10.38
C PHE A 792 7.91 -38.59 11.23
N SER A 793 7.52 -39.14 12.39
CA SER A 793 6.50 -38.54 13.26
C SER A 793 6.93 -37.22 13.93
N TYR A 794 8.24 -36.93 13.99
CA TYR A 794 8.79 -35.85 14.84
C TYR A 794 9.26 -34.59 14.08
N MET A 795 9.16 -34.52 12.75
CA MET A 795 9.82 -33.48 11.94
C MET A 795 8.82 -32.56 11.22
N TYR A 796 8.24 -31.58 11.94
CA TYR A 796 7.21 -30.68 11.40
C TYR A 796 7.75 -29.32 10.87
N TYR A 797 9.01 -28.96 11.11
CA TYR A 797 9.68 -27.77 10.55
C TYR A 797 11.07 -28.15 10.03
N GLY A 798 11.45 -27.71 8.82
CA GLY A 798 12.78 -27.98 8.24
C GLY A 798 12.98 -29.37 7.60
N LYS A 799 11.88 -30.04 7.20
CA LYS A 799 11.90 -31.41 6.62
C LYS A 799 12.85 -31.57 5.42
N TRP A 800 13.05 -30.52 4.63
CA TRP A 800 13.89 -30.51 3.42
C TRP A 800 15.38 -30.45 3.73
N ASP A 801 15.78 -29.54 4.62
CA ASP A 801 17.17 -29.34 5.02
C ASP A 801 17.72 -30.61 5.68
N PHE A 802 16.87 -31.29 6.47
CA PHE A 802 17.23 -32.58 7.07
C PHE A 802 17.43 -33.70 6.04
N LEU A 803 16.62 -33.80 4.99
CA LEU A 803 16.82 -34.84 3.97
C LEU A 803 18.13 -34.62 3.21
N LEU A 804 18.49 -33.37 2.93
CA LEU A 804 19.77 -33.03 2.32
C LEU A 804 20.95 -33.35 3.26
N ASP A 805 20.82 -33.02 4.56
CA ASP A 805 21.81 -33.34 5.59
C ASP A 805 21.95 -34.86 5.83
N LEU A 806 20.86 -35.61 5.75
CA LEU A 806 20.87 -37.07 5.85
C LEU A 806 21.62 -37.70 4.67
N TYR A 807 21.42 -37.18 3.45
CA TYR A 807 22.08 -37.72 2.27
C TYR A 807 23.59 -37.50 2.29
N SER A 808 24.06 -36.30 2.65
CA SER A 808 25.48 -35.98 2.74
C SER A 808 26.19 -36.90 3.73
N HIS A 809 25.61 -37.08 4.90
CA HIS A 809 26.11 -37.98 5.93
C HIS A 809 26.10 -39.45 5.49
N VAL A 810 25.02 -39.93 4.87
CA VAL A 810 24.95 -41.28 4.29
C VAL A 810 26.10 -41.52 3.33
N LYS A 811 26.35 -40.57 2.41
CA LYS A 811 27.46 -40.66 1.45
C LYS A 811 28.84 -40.64 2.09
N ASP A 812 29.06 -39.79 3.09
CA ASP A 812 30.33 -39.75 3.82
C ASP A 812 30.64 -41.08 4.50
N TYR A 813 29.61 -41.74 5.04
CA TYR A 813 29.77 -43.08 5.62
C TYR A 813 30.01 -44.16 4.58
N GLU A 814 29.26 -44.19 3.47
CA GLU A 814 29.50 -45.15 2.39
C GLU A 814 30.95 -45.03 1.89
N THR A 815 31.44 -43.80 1.76
CA THR A 815 32.81 -43.50 1.32
C THR A 815 33.86 -43.94 2.35
N ARG A 816 33.60 -43.69 3.64
CA ARG A 816 34.51 -44.05 4.74
C ARG A 816 34.56 -45.55 5.03
N THR A 817 33.44 -46.26 4.85
CA THR A 817 33.30 -47.67 5.24
C THR A 817 33.28 -48.64 4.06
N GLY A 818 33.10 -48.15 2.83
CA GLY A 818 32.97 -48.96 1.62
C GLY A 818 31.67 -49.77 1.52
N ARG A 819 30.70 -49.55 2.43
CA ARG A 819 29.42 -50.26 2.45
C ARG A 819 28.33 -49.43 1.78
N SER A 820 27.50 -50.04 0.94
CA SER A 820 26.34 -49.35 0.37
C SER A 820 25.12 -49.48 1.29
N VAL A 821 24.63 -48.34 1.77
CA VAL A 821 23.51 -48.21 2.72
C VAL A 821 22.39 -47.34 2.16
N LEU A 822 22.65 -46.55 1.10
CA LEU A 822 21.67 -45.72 0.41
C LEU A 822 20.36 -46.46 0.02
N PRO A 823 20.39 -47.71 -0.48
CA PRO A 823 19.17 -48.45 -0.85
C PRO A 823 18.17 -48.60 0.30
N ALA A 824 18.64 -48.73 1.55
CA ALA A 824 17.79 -48.86 2.73
C ALA A 824 17.02 -47.57 3.04
N PHE A 825 17.56 -46.41 2.63
CA PHE A 825 16.95 -45.10 2.86
C PHE A 825 16.04 -44.63 1.73
N HIS A 826 15.89 -45.39 0.64
CA HIS A 826 15.02 -44.99 -0.48
C HIS A 826 13.57 -44.69 -0.06
N PRO A 827 12.89 -45.50 0.78
CA PRO A 827 11.54 -45.18 1.24
C PRO A 827 11.45 -43.84 1.97
N VAL A 828 12.54 -43.40 2.62
CA VAL A 828 12.58 -42.14 3.35
C VAL A 828 12.49 -40.97 2.40
N TYR A 829 13.36 -40.97 1.39
CA TYR A 829 13.40 -39.92 0.38
C TYR A 829 12.11 -39.90 -0.45
N GLN A 830 11.45 -41.05 -0.65
CA GLN A 830 10.18 -41.16 -1.38
C GLN A 830 8.95 -40.64 -0.63
N SER A 831 8.99 -40.50 0.69
CA SER A 831 7.87 -39.99 1.52
C SER A 831 7.84 -38.45 1.64
N ALA A 832 8.47 -37.75 0.68
CA ALA A 832 8.65 -36.31 0.69
C ALA A 832 7.34 -35.53 0.40
N PRO A 833 7.17 -34.31 0.96
CA PRO A 833 5.99 -33.46 0.73
C PRO A 833 5.83 -32.97 -0.73
N ALA A 834 4.68 -32.35 -1.02
CA ALA A 834 4.26 -31.99 -2.38
C ALA A 834 5.07 -30.89 -3.08
N VAL A 835 5.68 -29.94 -2.35
CA VAL A 835 6.49 -28.82 -2.90
C VAL A 835 7.76 -28.66 -2.07
N TRP A 836 8.93 -28.67 -2.70
CA TRP A 836 10.23 -28.53 -2.04
C TRP A 836 10.59 -27.06 -1.88
N SER A 837 10.99 -26.63 -0.69
CA SER A 837 11.47 -25.26 -0.43
C SER A 837 12.93 -25.32 0.01
N ILE A 838 13.82 -24.65 -0.72
CA ILE A 838 15.29 -24.84 -0.62
C ILE A 838 16.01 -23.50 -0.54
N ASP A 839 17.08 -23.46 0.24
CA ASP A 839 18.05 -22.37 0.26
C ASP A 839 19.35 -22.83 -0.41
N LEU A 840 19.67 -22.25 -1.57
CA LEU A 840 20.89 -22.56 -2.34
C LEU A 840 22.09 -21.70 -1.89
N SER A 841 21.90 -20.70 -1.03
CA SER A 841 23.01 -19.89 -0.51
C SER A 841 23.81 -20.63 0.57
N GLU A 842 23.17 -21.52 1.31
CA GLU A 842 23.79 -22.29 2.40
C GLU A 842 24.21 -23.71 1.98
N ARG A 843 23.74 -24.22 0.83
CA ARG A 843 23.82 -25.64 0.47
C ARG A 843 24.26 -25.85 -0.98
N LYS A 844 25.00 -26.94 -1.20
CA LYS A 844 25.47 -27.32 -2.55
C LYS A 844 24.36 -27.95 -3.38
N SER A 845 24.18 -27.43 -4.59
CA SER A 845 23.27 -27.96 -5.60
C SER A 845 23.52 -29.42 -5.98
N SER A 846 24.77 -29.91 -5.83
CA SER A 846 25.14 -31.30 -6.07
C SER A 846 24.47 -32.30 -5.13
N ILE A 847 24.23 -31.92 -3.87
CA ILE A 847 23.54 -32.77 -2.89
C ILE A 847 22.04 -32.82 -3.25
N LEU A 848 21.47 -31.67 -3.64
CA LEU A 848 20.10 -31.58 -4.08
C LEU A 848 19.83 -32.48 -5.30
N LEU A 849 20.69 -32.43 -6.31
CA LEU A 849 20.60 -33.29 -7.50
C LEU A 849 20.46 -34.76 -7.14
N GLU A 850 21.32 -35.23 -6.25
CA GLU A 850 21.37 -36.62 -5.86
C GLU A 850 20.13 -37.05 -5.08
N VAL A 851 19.59 -36.17 -4.23
CA VAL A 851 18.33 -36.42 -3.51
C VAL A 851 17.12 -36.38 -4.46
N LEU A 852 17.14 -35.51 -5.46
CA LEU A 852 16.09 -35.45 -6.48
C LEU A 852 16.04 -36.71 -7.35
N LYS A 853 17.20 -37.34 -7.66
CA LYS A 853 17.28 -38.63 -8.36
C LYS A 853 16.59 -39.77 -7.60
N LEU A 854 16.45 -39.66 -6.28
CA LEU A 854 15.80 -40.68 -5.44
C LEU A 854 14.27 -40.54 -5.42
N GLN A 855 13.72 -39.46 -5.98
CA GLN A 855 12.28 -39.22 -6.03
C GLN A 855 11.61 -40.06 -7.13
N THR A 856 10.39 -40.52 -6.87
CA THR A 856 9.58 -41.27 -7.85
C THR A 856 8.90 -40.35 -8.88
N GLU A 857 8.72 -39.08 -8.56
CA GLU A 857 8.05 -38.08 -9.38
C GLU A 857 8.79 -36.74 -9.32
N LYS A 858 8.68 -35.95 -10.40
CA LYS A 858 9.21 -34.59 -10.44
C LYS A 858 8.42 -33.67 -9.51
N LYS A 859 9.09 -33.02 -8.56
CA LYS A 859 8.44 -32.13 -7.60
C LYS A 859 8.68 -30.64 -7.93
N PRO A 860 7.73 -29.74 -7.63
CA PRO A 860 7.96 -28.30 -7.68
C PRO A 860 9.03 -27.89 -6.66
N VAL A 861 9.93 -26.99 -7.07
CA VAL A 861 11.00 -26.44 -6.23
C VAL A 861 10.81 -24.93 -6.10
N GLU A 862 10.78 -24.46 -4.86
CA GLU A 862 10.76 -23.05 -4.47
C GLU A 862 12.12 -22.67 -3.87
N LEU A 863 12.75 -21.64 -4.42
CA LEU A 863 14.01 -21.09 -3.92
C LEU A 863 13.73 -19.95 -2.93
N ARG A 864 14.31 -20.06 -1.72
CA ARG A 864 14.24 -19.02 -0.67
C ARG A 864 15.36 -18.00 -0.80
N ASP A 865 16.57 -18.48 -1.06
CA ASP A 865 17.78 -17.68 -1.35
C ASP A 865 18.71 -18.49 -2.27
N TRP A 866 19.63 -17.79 -2.94
CA TRP A 866 20.51 -18.35 -3.98
C TRP A 866 21.84 -17.60 -4.06
N THR A 867 22.78 -18.19 -4.78
CA THR A 867 24.13 -17.65 -5.01
C THR A 867 24.37 -17.44 -6.51
N ASP A 868 25.15 -16.41 -6.84
CA ASP A 868 25.62 -16.13 -8.20
C ASP A 868 26.92 -16.87 -8.55
N GLU A 869 27.40 -17.76 -7.68
CA GLU A 869 28.57 -18.60 -7.95
C GLU A 869 28.35 -19.51 -9.17
N GLU A 870 29.17 -19.34 -10.21
CA GLU A 870 29.04 -20.04 -11.49
C GLU A 870 28.99 -21.57 -11.34
N SER A 871 29.77 -22.12 -10.40
CA SER A 871 29.77 -23.56 -10.10
C SER A 871 28.46 -24.05 -9.52
N GLU A 872 27.80 -23.26 -8.67
CA GLU A 872 26.52 -23.63 -8.06
C GLU A 872 25.36 -23.39 -9.04
N VAL A 873 25.41 -22.36 -9.88
CA VAL A 873 24.47 -22.18 -10.99
C VAL A 873 24.54 -23.35 -11.97
N LYS A 874 25.75 -23.76 -12.38
CA LYS A 874 25.96 -24.94 -13.24
C LYS A 874 25.57 -26.25 -12.55
N GLY A 875 25.79 -26.36 -11.24
CA GLY A 875 25.33 -27.50 -10.45
C GLY A 875 23.80 -27.59 -10.37
N PHE A 876 23.11 -26.45 -10.22
CA PHE A 876 21.66 -26.40 -10.18
C PHE A 876 21.02 -26.74 -11.54
N LEU A 877 21.65 -26.40 -12.68
CA LEU A 877 21.17 -26.83 -14.00
C LEU A 877 21.00 -28.35 -14.11
N GLN A 878 21.86 -29.12 -13.46
CA GLN A 878 21.77 -30.58 -13.46
C GLN A 878 20.54 -31.10 -12.71
N CYS A 879 19.92 -30.28 -11.86
CA CYS A 879 18.69 -30.61 -11.14
C CYS A 879 17.44 -30.47 -12.02
N LEU A 880 17.48 -29.67 -13.08
CA LEU A 880 16.32 -29.37 -13.94
C LEU A 880 15.57 -30.60 -14.49
N PRO A 881 16.23 -31.70 -14.91
CA PRO A 881 15.55 -32.91 -15.36
C PRO A 881 14.59 -33.52 -14.33
N TYR A 882 14.83 -33.27 -13.04
CA TYR A 882 14.15 -33.92 -11.91
C TYR A 882 13.13 -33.02 -11.21
N ILE A 883 13.03 -31.75 -11.59
CA ILE A 883 12.04 -30.81 -11.03
C ILE A 883 10.87 -30.63 -12.01
N SER A 884 9.68 -30.38 -11.49
CA SER A 884 8.50 -30.12 -12.34
C SER A 884 8.22 -28.64 -12.52
N GLN A 885 8.55 -27.80 -11.53
CA GLN A 885 8.37 -26.35 -11.60
C GLN A 885 9.45 -25.65 -10.78
N LEU A 886 9.88 -24.47 -11.21
CA LEU A 886 10.78 -23.58 -10.48
C LEU A 886 10.01 -22.34 -10.01
N ARG A 887 10.19 -21.92 -8.75
CA ARG A 887 9.53 -20.74 -8.16
C ARG A 887 10.46 -20.00 -7.20
N PHE A 888 10.14 -18.75 -6.90
CA PHE A 888 10.80 -17.95 -5.86
C PHE A 888 9.82 -17.62 -4.72
N ASN A 889 10.28 -17.64 -3.47
CA ASN A 889 9.42 -17.38 -2.31
C ASN A 889 9.07 -15.88 -2.16
N VAL A 890 7.77 -15.57 -2.11
CA VAL A 890 7.22 -14.21 -2.27
C VAL A 890 7.18 -13.38 -0.99
N CYS A 891 7.28 -13.98 0.19
CA CYS A 891 7.07 -13.27 1.47
C CYS A 891 8.16 -12.22 1.80
N SER A 892 9.12 -11.96 0.90
CA SER A 892 10.23 -11.02 1.10
C SER A 892 10.70 -10.29 -0.17
N PHE A 893 9.86 -10.13 -1.21
CA PHE A 893 10.25 -9.37 -2.41
C PHE A 893 10.31 -7.86 -2.13
N ASN A 894 11.50 -7.38 -1.82
CA ASN A 894 11.91 -5.99 -2.03
C ASN A 894 12.55 -5.85 -3.42
N ASP A 895 12.72 -4.60 -3.90
CA ASP A 895 13.32 -4.32 -5.22
C ASP A 895 14.71 -4.95 -5.40
N GLU A 896 15.44 -5.15 -4.29
CA GLU A 896 16.77 -5.77 -4.29
C GLU A 896 16.72 -7.29 -4.54
N LYS A 897 15.84 -8.04 -3.86
CA LYS A 897 15.65 -9.49 -4.09
C LYS A 897 15.11 -9.77 -5.49
N GLN A 898 14.28 -8.88 -6.06
CA GLN A 898 13.84 -8.98 -7.45
C GLN A 898 15.01 -8.89 -8.43
N LYS A 899 15.92 -7.93 -8.23
CA LYS A 899 17.12 -7.79 -9.07
C LYS A 899 18.03 -9.00 -8.98
N THR A 900 18.27 -9.53 -7.77
CA THR A 900 19.12 -10.73 -7.60
C THR A 900 18.47 -11.98 -8.20
N ALA A 901 17.14 -12.10 -8.17
CA ALA A 901 16.42 -13.19 -8.83
C ALA A 901 16.54 -13.12 -10.36
N VAL A 902 16.35 -11.92 -10.93
CA VAL A 902 16.55 -11.67 -12.37
C VAL A 902 17.99 -12.01 -12.77
N GLN A 903 18.98 -11.57 -12.00
CA GLN A 903 20.38 -11.85 -12.28
C GLN A 903 20.70 -13.35 -12.23
N PHE A 904 20.19 -14.06 -11.23
CA PHE A 904 20.35 -15.51 -11.11
C PHE A 904 19.75 -16.26 -12.31
N LEU A 905 18.57 -15.87 -12.77
CA LEU A 905 17.94 -16.49 -13.96
C LEU A 905 18.71 -16.20 -15.26
N VAL A 906 19.25 -15.00 -15.41
CA VAL A 906 20.12 -14.67 -16.54
C VAL A 906 21.35 -15.58 -16.51
N ASN A 907 22.01 -15.71 -15.36
CA ASN A 907 23.16 -16.58 -15.19
C ASN A 907 22.81 -18.06 -15.48
N LEU A 908 21.66 -18.52 -15.00
CA LEU A 908 21.15 -19.88 -15.23
C LEU A 908 20.88 -20.13 -16.72
N SER A 909 20.27 -19.18 -17.41
CA SER A 909 19.94 -19.30 -18.84
C SER A 909 21.19 -19.26 -19.71
N VAL A 910 22.17 -18.41 -19.35
CA VAL A 910 23.49 -18.37 -19.99
C VAL A 910 24.20 -19.71 -19.84
N ALA A 911 24.27 -20.22 -18.61
CA ALA A 911 24.90 -21.50 -18.32
C ALA A 911 24.19 -22.66 -19.05
N ALA A 912 22.85 -22.62 -19.18
CA ALA A 912 22.10 -23.62 -19.97
C ALA A 912 22.50 -23.58 -21.44
N SER A 913 22.58 -22.38 -22.04
CA SER A 913 23.00 -22.21 -23.43
C SER A 913 24.44 -22.67 -23.67
N GLU A 914 25.35 -22.40 -22.75
CA GLU A 914 26.75 -22.86 -22.83
C GLU A 914 26.85 -24.39 -22.72
N CYS A 915 26.06 -24.99 -21.83
CA CYS A 915 26.00 -26.44 -21.69
C CYS A 915 25.43 -27.11 -22.95
N ASP A 916 24.38 -26.55 -23.56
CA ASP A 916 23.80 -27.08 -24.79
C ASP A 916 24.80 -27.11 -25.95
N GLU A 917 25.63 -26.06 -26.07
CA GLU A 917 26.73 -26.01 -27.06
C GLU A 917 27.84 -27.04 -26.76
N ALA A 918 28.13 -27.31 -25.49
CA ALA A 918 29.26 -28.13 -25.06
C ALA A 918 28.95 -29.64 -25.00
N THR A 919 27.76 -30.03 -24.55
CA THR A 919 27.39 -31.44 -24.31
C THR A 919 26.40 -32.00 -25.33
N GLY A 920 25.71 -31.14 -26.10
CA GLY A 920 24.63 -31.53 -27.02
C GLY A 920 23.35 -31.95 -26.30
N GLU A 921 23.26 -31.77 -24.98
CA GLU A 921 22.03 -31.89 -24.21
C GLU A 921 21.16 -30.63 -24.40
N SER A 922 19.89 -30.67 -24.01
CA SER A 922 18.96 -29.53 -24.17
C SER A 922 18.51 -28.97 -22.82
N PHE A 923 19.46 -28.52 -22.00
CA PHE A 923 19.20 -27.81 -20.75
C PHE A 923 18.32 -26.58 -20.96
N THR A 924 18.44 -25.92 -22.11
CA THR A 924 17.52 -24.85 -22.50
C THR A 924 16.07 -25.35 -22.55
N MET A 925 15.81 -26.51 -23.16
CA MET A 925 14.46 -27.10 -23.23
C MET A 925 13.96 -27.57 -21.86
N LEU A 926 14.86 -28.01 -20.99
CA LEU A 926 14.53 -28.36 -19.61
C LEU A 926 14.17 -27.11 -18.80
N LEU A 927 14.90 -26.01 -18.95
CA LEU A 927 14.60 -24.74 -18.30
C LEU A 927 13.23 -24.20 -18.76
N ILE A 928 12.92 -24.30 -20.06
CA ILE A 928 11.60 -24.02 -20.64
C ILE A 928 10.49 -24.84 -19.95
N SER A 929 10.76 -26.11 -19.66
CA SER A 929 9.75 -27.03 -19.12
C SER A 929 9.39 -26.77 -17.66
N VAL A 930 10.29 -26.18 -16.88
CA VAL A 930 10.10 -25.95 -15.43
C VAL A 930 9.58 -24.54 -15.12
N CYS A 931 9.71 -23.61 -16.06
CA CYS A 931 9.25 -22.24 -15.92
C CYS A 931 7.93 -22.05 -16.68
N SER A 932 6.81 -22.04 -15.96
CA SER A 932 5.47 -21.76 -16.52
C SER A 932 4.76 -20.64 -15.78
N TYR A 933 4.04 -19.81 -16.51
CA TYR A 933 3.46 -18.57 -15.99
C TYR A 933 2.41 -18.71 -14.89
N THR A 934 1.67 -19.81 -14.85
CA THR A 934 0.70 -20.05 -13.77
C THR A 934 1.35 -20.20 -12.40
N SER A 935 2.67 -20.29 -12.34
CA SER A 935 3.45 -20.64 -11.15
C SER A 935 4.76 -19.86 -10.99
N PHE A 936 5.18 -19.09 -11.99
CA PHE A 936 6.47 -18.40 -12.06
C PHE A 936 6.24 -16.91 -12.31
N PRO A 937 6.99 -15.99 -11.64
CA PRO A 937 8.04 -16.26 -10.65
C PRO A 937 7.48 -16.70 -9.28
N CYS A 938 6.17 -16.52 -9.05
CA CYS A 938 5.51 -16.61 -7.75
C CYS A 938 4.16 -17.37 -7.85
N ALA A 939 3.71 -18.02 -6.75
CA ALA A 939 2.39 -18.67 -6.68
C ALA A 939 1.29 -17.72 -6.20
N ASN A 940 0.14 -17.71 -6.89
CA ASN A 940 -1.03 -16.86 -6.61
C ASN A 940 -1.64 -17.03 -5.21
N ASN A 941 -1.40 -18.15 -4.53
CA ASN A 941 -2.19 -18.60 -3.38
C ASN A 941 -1.72 -18.05 -2.01
N ASN A 942 -0.62 -17.27 -1.96
CA ASN A 942 -0.15 -16.66 -0.71
C ASN A 942 -0.59 -15.20 -0.56
N CYS A 943 -1.35 -14.68 -1.52
CA CYS A 943 -1.84 -13.29 -1.54
C CYS A 943 -3.22 -13.13 -0.89
N ASP A 944 -3.84 -14.23 -0.45
CA ASP A 944 -5.25 -14.28 -0.03
C ASP A 944 -5.52 -13.61 1.34
N ASN A 945 -4.49 -13.20 2.08
CA ASN A 945 -4.63 -12.58 3.41
C ASN A 945 -4.68 -11.03 3.38
N PHE A 946 -4.62 -10.39 2.21
CA PHE A 946 -4.74 -8.94 2.07
C PHE A 946 -5.59 -8.63 0.83
N GLU A 947 -6.75 -8.00 0.99
CA GLU A 947 -7.65 -7.61 -0.12
C GLU A 947 -6.96 -6.73 -1.20
N HIS A 948 -5.81 -6.12 -0.89
CA HIS A 948 -4.99 -5.34 -1.84
C HIS A 948 -3.73 -6.05 -2.36
N GLY A 949 -3.36 -7.22 -1.82
CA GLY A 949 -2.12 -7.94 -2.18
C GLY A 949 -2.13 -8.55 -3.59
N TYR A 950 -3.31 -8.79 -4.16
CA TYR A 950 -3.47 -9.43 -5.47
C TYR A 950 -3.04 -8.51 -6.64
N VAL A 951 -3.40 -7.22 -6.60
CA VAL A 951 -3.04 -6.26 -7.65
C VAL A 951 -1.54 -5.96 -7.60
N GLU A 952 -0.98 -5.74 -6.41
CA GLU A 952 0.46 -5.47 -6.23
C GLU A 952 1.32 -6.66 -6.69
N CYS A 953 0.88 -7.90 -6.46
CA CYS A 953 1.55 -9.10 -6.95
C CYS A 953 1.60 -9.15 -8.49
N GLN A 954 0.52 -8.76 -9.18
CA GLN A 954 0.47 -8.76 -10.64
C GLN A 954 1.31 -7.64 -11.29
N ILE A 955 1.44 -6.50 -10.61
CA ILE A 955 2.34 -5.41 -11.03
C ILE A 955 3.79 -5.89 -10.95
N LYS A 956 4.20 -6.41 -9.79
CA LYS A 956 5.57 -6.93 -9.58
C LYS A 956 5.91 -8.07 -10.55
N HIS A 957 4.94 -8.89 -10.93
CA HIS A 957 5.12 -9.94 -11.93
C HIS A 957 5.39 -9.35 -13.33
N SER A 958 4.60 -8.37 -13.78
CA SER A 958 4.82 -7.71 -15.08
C SER A 958 6.20 -7.03 -15.12
N ASP A 959 6.58 -6.36 -14.03
CA ASP A 959 7.90 -5.73 -13.87
C ASP A 959 9.05 -6.75 -13.96
N PHE A 960 8.92 -7.88 -13.26
CA PHE A 960 9.92 -8.95 -13.26
C PHE A 960 10.23 -9.47 -14.68
N LEU A 961 9.19 -9.69 -15.49
CA LEU A 961 9.35 -10.23 -16.85
C LEU A 961 10.01 -9.22 -17.80
N LEU A 962 9.68 -7.93 -17.66
CA LEU A 962 10.31 -6.86 -18.44
C LEU A 962 11.76 -6.66 -18.03
N ASP A 963 12.06 -6.71 -16.72
CA ASP A 963 13.42 -6.66 -16.20
C ASP A 963 14.26 -7.81 -16.74
N LEU A 964 13.74 -9.04 -16.67
CA LEU A 964 14.41 -10.22 -17.20
C LEU A 964 14.71 -10.08 -18.70
N TYR A 965 13.75 -9.59 -19.49
CA TYR A 965 13.94 -9.40 -20.93
C TYR A 965 15.04 -8.38 -21.22
N SER A 966 15.03 -7.25 -20.49
CA SER A 966 16.00 -6.18 -20.66
C SER A 966 17.44 -6.67 -20.36
N HIS A 967 17.62 -7.44 -19.29
CA HIS A 967 18.93 -7.99 -18.92
C HIS A 967 19.42 -9.03 -19.93
N MET A 968 18.53 -9.88 -20.43
CA MET A 968 18.86 -10.84 -21.48
C MET A 968 19.23 -10.18 -22.81
N LYS A 969 18.49 -9.15 -23.23
CA LYS A 969 18.80 -8.39 -24.45
C LYS A 969 20.12 -7.66 -24.32
N ASN A 970 20.40 -7.08 -23.15
CA ASN A 970 21.70 -6.47 -22.85
C ASN A 970 22.84 -7.50 -22.87
N TYR A 971 22.63 -8.70 -22.34
CA TYR A 971 23.59 -9.79 -22.45
C TYR A 971 23.84 -10.17 -23.92
N GLN A 972 22.79 -10.38 -24.71
CA GLN A 972 22.90 -10.72 -26.13
C GLN A 972 23.64 -9.64 -26.92
N ILE A 973 23.40 -8.35 -26.64
CA ILE A 973 24.13 -7.25 -27.27
C ILE A 973 25.62 -7.27 -26.89
N LYS A 974 25.95 -7.57 -25.62
CA LYS A 974 27.33 -7.59 -25.12
C LYS A 974 28.14 -8.79 -25.63
N THR A 975 27.53 -9.97 -25.72
CA THR A 975 28.24 -11.23 -26.00
C THR A 975 27.99 -11.78 -27.41
N GLY A 976 26.97 -11.28 -28.11
CA GLY A 976 26.54 -11.79 -29.41
C GLY A 976 25.77 -13.11 -29.35
N ARG A 977 25.60 -13.72 -28.17
CA ARG A 977 24.91 -15.01 -27.97
C ARG A 977 23.44 -14.79 -27.60
N SER A 978 22.52 -15.48 -28.28
CA SER A 978 21.08 -15.33 -28.02
C SER A 978 20.59 -16.34 -26.99
N VAL A 979 20.18 -15.85 -25.81
CA VAL A 979 19.64 -16.66 -24.71
C VAL A 979 18.11 -16.55 -24.63
N LEU A 980 17.51 -15.61 -25.37
CA LEU A 980 16.06 -15.40 -25.45
C LEU A 980 15.24 -16.62 -25.89
N PRO A 981 15.71 -17.50 -26.81
CA PRO A 981 14.99 -18.72 -27.15
C PRO A 981 14.71 -19.62 -25.94
N ALA A 982 15.57 -19.56 -24.91
CA ALA A 982 15.48 -20.38 -23.71
C ALA A 982 14.36 -20.04 -22.76
N LEU A 983 13.82 -18.82 -22.83
CA LEU A 983 12.68 -18.41 -22.00
C LEU A 983 11.50 -17.94 -22.85
N LYS A 984 11.51 -18.25 -24.15
CA LYS A 984 10.42 -17.89 -25.06
C LYS A 984 9.07 -18.43 -24.57
N SER A 985 9.03 -19.62 -23.97
CA SER A 985 7.81 -20.19 -23.38
C SER A 985 7.23 -19.36 -22.24
N ILE A 986 8.08 -18.70 -21.42
CA ILE A 986 7.67 -17.82 -20.33
C ILE A 986 7.03 -16.55 -20.88
N TYR A 987 7.52 -16.06 -22.02
CA TYR A 987 6.91 -14.93 -22.74
C TYR A 987 5.77 -15.36 -23.66
N GLN A 988 5.47 -16.64 -23.82
CA GLN A 988 4.32 -17.14 -24.58
C GLN A 988 3.16 -17.57 -23.68
N SER A 989 3.47 -17.99 -22.45
CA SER A 989 2.50 -18.21 -21.38
C SER A 989 2.56 -17.00 -20.47
N VAL A 990 1.68 -16.01 -20.55
CA VAL A 990 1.84 -14.72 -19.82
C VAL A 990 0.47 -14.19 -19.35
N PRO A 991 0.37 -13.12 -18.53
CA PRO A 991 -0.84 -12.75 -17.81
C PRO A 991 -2.09 -12.64 -18.65
N ALA A 992 -3.22 -12.85 -17.96
CA ALA A 992 -4.52 -12.48 -18.49
C ALA A 992 -4.58 -10.97 -18.86
N VAL A 993 -3.79 -10.12 -18.18
CA VAL A 993 -3.67 -8.66 -18.42
C VAL A 993 -2.24 -8.19 -18.08
N TRP A 994 -1.61 -7.44 -18.98
CA TRP A 994 -0.33 -6.76 -18.73
C TRP A 994 -0.54 -5.47 -17.96
N ARG A 995 0.18 -5.27 -16.86
CA ARG A 995 0.10 -4.07 -16.03
C ARG A 995 1.41 -3.29 -16.10
N ILE A 996 1.38 -2.08 -16.67
CA ILE A 996 2.59 -1.37 -17.10
C ILE A 996 2.67 0.04 -16.53
N LYS A 997 3.84 0.40 -16.00
CA LYS A 997 4.24 1.78 -15.74
C LYS A 997 5.13 2.30 -16.88
N LEU A 998 4.56 3.05 -17.83
CA LEU A 998 5.31 3.63 -18.95
C LEU A 998 6.23 4.80 -18.54
N SER A 999 6.01 5.41 -17.37
CA SER A 999 6.87 6.47 -16.84
C SER A 999 8.26 5.98 -16.44
N GLU A 1000 8.36 4.73 -15.94
CA GLU A 1000 9.60 4.13 -15.45
C GLU A 1000 10.28 3.23 -16.50
N ARG A 1001 9.57 2.90 -17.60
CA ARG A 1001 9.95 1.85 -18.55
C ARG A 1001 9.85 2.32 -19.99
N LYS A 1002 10.86 1.95 -20.80
CA LYS A 1002 10.82 2.21 -22.24
C LYS A 1002 9.79 1.30 -22.94
N SER A 1003 8.86 1.91 -23.66
CA SER A 1003 7.87 1.26 -24.53
C SER A 1003 8.49 0.28 -25.53
N SER A 1004 9.73 0.53 -25.98
CA SER A 1004 10.50 -0.37 -26.85
C SER A 1004 10.75 -1.76 -26.25
N ILE A 1005 10.88 -1.89 -24.93
CA ILE A 1005 11.05 -3.19 -24.27
C ILE A 1005 9.71 -3.94 -24.27
N LEU A 1006 8.62 -3.23 -23.94
CA LEU A 1006 7.27 -3.77 -23.97
C LEU A 1006 6.90 -4.29 -25.36
N LEU A 1007 7.15 -3.51 -26.42
CA LEU A 1007 6.91 -3.90 -27.81
C LEU A 1007 7.55 -5.25 -28.15
N GLU A 1008 8.81 -5.41 -27.77
CA GLU A 1008 9.58 -6.61 -28.07
C GLU A 1008 9.07 -7.83 -27.31
N VAL A 1009 8.61 -7.64 -26.08
CA VAL A 1009 7.95 -8.70 -25.30
C VAL A 1009 6.56 -9.04 -25.86
N LEU A 1010 5.81 -8.04 -26.34
CA LEU A 1010 4.50 -8.24 -26.97
C LEU A 1010 4.60 -9.01 -28.30
N LYS A 1011 5.67 -8.81 -29.08
CA LYS A 1011 5.93 -9.59 -30.31
C LYS A 1011 6.18 -11.07 -30.05
N LEU A 1012 6.56 -11.45 -28.82
CA LEU A 1012 6.79 -12.84 -28.44
C LEU A 1012 5.49 -13.57 -28.08
N GLN A 1013 4.39 -12.85 -27.89
CA GLN A 1013 3.08 -13.42 -27.54
C GLN A 1013 2.47 -14.18 -28.72
N THR A 1014 1.78 -15.28 -28.43
CA THR A 1014 0.99 -16.02 -29.43
C THR A 1014 -0.38 -15.40 -29.68
N GLU A 1015 -0.90 -14.64 -28.72
CA GLU A 1015 -2.21 -13.98 -28.77
C GLU A 1015 -2.11 -12.55 -28.24
N LYS A 1016 -2.95 -11.65 -28.77
CA LYS A 1016 -3.04 -10.27 -28.28
C LYS A 1016 -3.67 -10.24 -26.88
N LYS A 1017 -2.97 -9.66 -25.90
CA LYS A 1017 -3.44 -9.56 -24.51
C LYS A 1017 -3.83 -8.11 -24.15
N PRO A 1018 -4.74 -7.92 -23.19
CA PRO A 1018 -5.06 -6.60 -22.65
C PRO A 1018 -3.85 -5.96 -21.97
N VAL A 1019 -3.73 -4.64 -22.09
CA VAL A 1019 -2.73 -3.81 -21.41
C VAL A 1019 -3.45 -2.77 -20.56
N GLU A 1020 -3.11 -2.73 -19.27
CA GLU A 1020 -3.57 -1.77 -18.28
C GLU A 1020 -2.40 -0.86 -17.88
N LEU A 1021 -2.55 0.44 -18.12
CA LEU A 1021 -1.55 1.45 -17.81
C LEU A 1021 -1.74 1.94 -16.37
N ILE A 1022 -0.65 1.85 -15.59
CA ILE A 1022 -0.59 2.23 -14.16
C ILE A 1022 0.20 3.53 -13.94
N ASP A 1023 1.00 3.94 -14.92
CA ASP A 1023 1.59 5.28 -14.98
C ASP A 1023 2.08 5.52 -16.40
N TRP A 1024 2.23 6.77 -16.80
CA TRP A 1024 2.70 7.14 -18.14
C TRP A 1024 3.41 8.49 -18.16
N THR A 1025 4.23 8.65 -19.19
CA THR A 1025 4.97 9.88 -19.48
C THR A 1025 4.33 10.58 -20.69
N ASP A 1026 4.36 11.91 -20.67
CA ASP A 1026 3.96 12.74 -21.81
C ASP A 1026 5.12 12.95 -22.82
N GLU A 1027 6.25 12.25 -22.64
CA GLU A 1027 7.36 12.27 -23.57
C GLU A 1027 6.95 11.73 -24.95
N GLU A 1028 7.04 12.59 -25.97
CA GLU A 1028 6.63 12.30 -27.34
C GLU A 1028 7.25 11.00 -27.88
N SER A 1029 8.52 10.72 -27.57
CA SER A 1029 9.21 9.49 -28.00
C SER A 1029 8.62 8.22 -27.39
N GLU A 1030 8.17 8.27 -26.13
CA GLU A 1030 7.57 7.12 -25.45
C GLU A 1030 6.10 6.95 -25.85
N VAL A 1031 5.36 8.03 -26.09
CA VAL A 1031 4.02 7.99 -26.68
C VAL A 1031 4.08 7.35 -28.08
N LYS A 1032 5.02 7.78 -28.93
CA LYS A 1032 5.25 7.20 -30.26
C LYS A 1032 5.74 5.75 -30.19
N GLY A 1033 6.59 5.43 -29.23
CA GLY A 1033 7.04 4.05 -29.00
C GLY A 1033 5.89 3.13 -28.54
N PHE A 1034 4.97 3.64 -27.72
CA PHE A 1034 3.79 2.89 -27.29
C PHE A 1034 2.79 2.66 -28.43
N LEU A 1035 2.63 3.60 -29.38
CA LEU A 1035 1.79 3.39 -30.56
C LEU A 1035 2.18 2.14 -31.36
N GLN A 1036 3.48 1.83 -31.42
CA GLN A 1036 3.98 0.63 -32.10
C GLN A 1036 3.58 -0.67 -31.39
N CYS A 1037 3.13 -0.60 -30.14
CA CYS A 1037 2.60 -1.75 -29.39
C CYS A 1037 1.15 -2.07 -29.76
N LEU A 1038 0.37 -1.10 -30.27
CA LEU A 1038 -1.07 -1.26 -30.58
C LEU A 1038 -1.41 -2.48 -31.44
N PRO A 1039 -0.63 -2.85 -32.48
CA PRO A 1039 -0.91 -4.06 -33.28
C PRO A 1039 -0.92 -5.36 -32.46
N TYR A 1040 -0.25 -5.38 -31.31
CA TYR A 1040 -0.02 -6.57 -30.49
C TYR A 1040 -0.87 -6.62 -29.21
N ILE A 1041 -1.66 -5.58 -28.93
CA ILE A 1041 -2.55 -5.54 -27.76
C ILE A 1041 -4.00 -5.79 -28.19
N SER A 1042 -4.80 -6.40 -27.32
CA SER A 1042 -6.22 -6.62 -27.60
C SER A 1042 -7.11 -5.54 -27.03
N GLN A 1043 -6.74 -4.99 -25.87
CA GLN A 1043 -7.50 -3.94 -25.19
C GLN A 1043 -6.55 -3.00 -24.46
N LEU A 1044 -6.83 -1.70 -24.48
CA LEU A 1044 -6.15 -0.70 -23.68
C LEU A 1044 -7.04 -0.29 -22.50
N ARG A 1045 -6.47 -0.17 -21.30
CA ARG A 1045 -7.18 0.23 -20.08
C ARG A 1045 -6.30 1.12 -19.19
N PHE A 1046 -6.92 1.87 -18.29
CA PHE A 1046 -6.25 2.61 -17.22
C PHE A 1046 -6.59 2.00 -15.86
N ASP A 1047 -5.60 1.92 -14.97
CA ASP A 1047 -5.82 1.45 -13.61
C ASP A 1047 -6.74 2.42 -12.83
N SER A 1048 -7.65 1.83 -12.05
CA SER A 1048 -8.68 2.54 -11.29
C SER A 1048 -8.15 3.55 -10.26
N LEU A 1049 -6.92 3.37 -9.76
CA LEU A 1049 -6.32 4.24 -8.74
C LEU A 1049 -5.80 5.57 -9.32
N ILE A 1050 -5.48 5.63 -10.62
CA ILE A 1050 -4.95 6.83 -11.30
C ILE A 1050 -6.08 7.73 -11.82
N PHE A 1051 -7.31 7.23 -11.82
CA PHE A 1051 -8.48 7.98 -12.28
C PHE A 1051 -8.75 9.27 -11.48
N LYS A 1052 -8.11 9.47 -10.31
CA LYS A 1052 -8.09 10.77 -9.63
C LYS A 1052 -7.45 11.89 -10.48
N GLU A 1053 -6.66 11.53 -11.50
CA GLU A 1053 -6.10 12.43 -12.50
C GLU A 1053 -6.83 12.30 -13.86
N LYS A 1054 -8.18 12.38 -13.87
CA LYS A 1054 -9.01 12.30 -15.11
C LYS A 1054 -8.43 13.16 -16.24
N LYS A 1055 -8.02 14.39 -15.90
CA LYS A 1055 -7.42 15.35 -16.84
C LYS A 1055 -6.11 14.85 -17.48
N ARG A 1056 -5.23 14.20 -16.72
CA ARG A 1056 -3.95 13.67 -17.24
C ARG A 1056 -4.17 12.46 -18.15
N SER A 1057 -5.16 11.63 -17.82
CA SER A 1057 -5.56 10.47 -18.65
C SER A 1057 -6.16 10.92 -19.98
N VAL A 1058 -7.07 11.90 -19.94
CA VAL A 1058 -7.66 12.51 -21.14
C VAL A 1058 -6.59 13.19 -22.00
N GLN A 1059 -5.66 13.92 -21.39
CA GLN A 1059 -4.56 14.57 -22.10
C GLN A 1059 -3.62 13.57 -22.78
N PHE A 1060 -3.27 12.48 -22.10
CA PHE A 1060 -2.44 11.42 -22.67
C PHE A 1060 -3.12 10.74 -23.86
N LEU A 1061 -4.41 10.42 -23.75
CA LEU A 1061 -5.17 9.86 -24.88
C LEU A 1061 -5.24 10.82 -26.07
N LEU A 1062 -5.48 12.11 -25.80
CA LEU A 1062 -5.47 13.14 -26.85
C LEU A 1062 -4.12 13.15 -27.57
N ASN A 1063 -3.01 13.16 -26.82
CA ASN A 1063 -1.65 13.11 -27.37
C ASN A 1063 -1.41 11.82 -28.19
N LEU A 1064 -1.93 10.68 -27.72
CA LEU A 1064 -1.80 9.38 -28.38
C LEU A 1064 -2.55 9.35 -29.72
N ILE A 1065 -3.76 9.90 -29.79
CA ILE A 1065 -4.55 9.95 -31.02
C ILE A 1065 -3.98 10.94 -32.02
N ILE A 1066 -3.52 12.11 -31.55
CA ILE A 1066 -2.81 13.08 -32.40
C ILE A 1066 -1.58 12.41 -33.02
N SER A 1067 -0.79 11.72 -32.20
CA SER A 1067 0.38 10.99 -32.66
C SER A 1067 0.01 9.87 -33.65
N ALA A 1068 -1.09 9.13 -33.40
CA ALA A 1068 -1.58 8.10 -34.33
C ALA A 1068 -1.95 8.70 -35.69
N SER A 1069 -2.66 9.84 -35.72
CA SER A 1069 -3.04 10.53 -36.96
C SER A 1069 -1.83 11.02 -37.75
N GLU A 1070 -0.75 11.40 -37.08
CA GLU A 1070 0.52 11.76 -37.72
C GLU A 1070 1.23 10.53 -38.28
N PHE A 1071 1.22 9.41 -37.56
CA PHE A 1071 1.76 8.14 -38.04
C PHE A 1071 1.02 7.61 -39.27
N ASP A 1072 -0.30 7.76 -39.33
CA ASP A 1072 -1.10 7.37 -40.50
C ASP A 1072 -0.62 8.06 -41.78
N LYS A 1073 -0.30 9.36 -41.67
CA LYS A 1073 0.20 10.16 -42.78
C LYS A 1073 1.63 9.80 -43.19
N MET A 1074 2.47 9.42 -42.22
CA MET A 1074 3.89 9.12 -42.47
C MET A 1074 4.14 7.70 -42.98
N THR A 1075 3.43 6.71 -42.44
CA THR A 1075 3.71 5.27 -42.70
C THR A 1075 2.75 4.65 -43.72
N GLY A 1076 1.58 5.25 -43.93
CA GLY A 1076 0.51 4.66 -44.74
C GLY A 1076 -0.22 3.50 -44.06
N GLU A 1077 0.11 3.19 -42.80
CA GLU A 1077 -0.61 2.25 -41.94
C GLU A 1077 -1.73 2.98 -41.19
N ASN A 1078 -2.80 2.29 -40.78
CA ASN A 1078 -3.96 2.92 -40.12
C ASN A 1078 -3.87 2.76 -38.58
N TYR A 1079 -2.91 3.44 -37.94
CA TYR A 1079 -2.74 3.50 -36.48
C TYR A 1079 -3.94 4.11 -35.76
N THR A 1080 -4.67 5.05 -36.36
CA THR A 1080 -5.92 5.54 -35.75
C THR A 1080 -7.01 4.46 -35.68
N GLU A 1081 -7.13 3.63 -36.72
CA GLU A 1081 -8.00 2.45 -36.72
C GLU A 1081 -7.52 1.39 -35.72
N LEU A 1082 -6.20 1.16 -35.62
CA LEU A 1082 -5.64 0.25 -34.61
C LEU A 1082 -5.89 0.73 -33.18
N PHE A 1083 -5.71 2.03 -32.92
CA PHE A 1083 -5.99 2.64 -31.62
C PHE A 1083 -7.47 2.48 -31.23
N THR A 1084 -8.38 2.70 -32.17
CA THR A 1084 -9.81 2.51 -31.90
C THR A 1084 -10.21 1.04 -31.76
N SER A 1085 -9.52 0.12 -32.44
CA SER A 1085 -9.77 -1.32 -32.30
C SER A 1085 -9.47 -1.88 -30.90
N VAL A 1086 -8.58 -1.24 -30.15
CA VAL A 1086 -8.19 -1.66 -28.79
C VAL A 1086 -9.01 -0.94 -27.71
N CYS A 1087 -9.85 0.02 -28.08
CA CYS A 1087 -10.67 0.81 -27.18
C CYS A 1087 -12.14 0.41 -27.39
N SER A 1088 -12.69 -0.42 -26.51
CA SER A 1088 -14.12 -0.80 -26.52
C SER A 1088 -14.82 -0.31 -25.26
N TYR A 1089 -16.05 0.21 -25.36
CA TYR A 1089 -16.78 0.73 -24.19
C TYR A 1089 -16.85 -0.23 -22.99
N THR A 1090 -16.99 -1.54 -23.23
CA THR A 1090 -17.07 -2.55 -22.16
C THR A 1090 -15.79 -2.71 -21.36
N SER A 1091 -14.65 -2.27 -21.90
CA SER A 1091 -13.33 -2.49 -21.31
C SER A 1091 -12.46 -1.24 -21.24
N PHE A 1092 -12.92 -0.12 -21.79
CA PHE A 1092 -12.21 1.15 -21.91
C PHE A 1092 -13.12 2.28 -21.43
N PRO A 1093 -12.61 3.22 -20.62
CA PRO A 1093 -11.24 3.27 -20.09
C PRO A 1093 -10.94 2.28 -18.93
N PHE A 1094 -11.93 1.54 -18.38
CA PHE A 1094 -11.77 0.78 -17.12
C PHE A 1094 -12.11 -0.72 -17.21
N SER A 1095 -11.69 -1.47 -16.19
CA SER A 1095 -12.10 -2.87 -15.97
C SER A 1095 -13.46 -2.99 -15.24
N GLU A 1096 -14.16 -4.12 -15.41
CA GLU A 1096 -15.54 -4.36 -14.94
C GLU A 1096 -15.75 -4.30 -13.41
N ASN A 1097 -14.67 -4.27 -12.61
CA ASN A 1097 -14.72 -4.36 -11.14
C ASN A 1097 -14.86 -3.00 -10.41
N TYR A 1098 -15.15 -1.91 -11.12
CA TYR A 1098 -15.27 -0.57 -10.52
C TYR A 1098 -16.67 -0.32 -9.92
N THR A 1099 -16.77 0.45 -8.83
CA THR A 1099 -18.06 0.85 -8.25
C THR A 1099 -18.68 1.99 -9.07
N ASN A 1100 -19.81 1.70 -9.73
CA ASN A 1100 -20.57 2.60 -10.61
C ASN A 1100 -19.88 2.97 -11.96
N PRO A 1101 -19.38 1.97 -12.72
CA PRO A 1101 -18.50 2.18 -13.88
C PRO A 1101 -19.15 3.00 -14.99
N HIS A 1102 -20.48 2.93 -15.12
CA HIS A 1102 -21.23 3.57 -16.17
C HIS A 1102 -21.15 5.12 -16.13
N VAL A 1103 -21.27 5.69 -14.93
CA VAL A 1103 -21.29 7.14 -14.71
C VAL A 1103 -19.92 7.75 -15.02
N ASP A 1104 -18.87 7.18 -14.43
CA ASP A 1104 -17.51 7.69 -14.60
C ASP A 1104 -16.98 7.50 -16.02
N GLN A 1105 -17.42 6.45 -16.73
CA GLN A 1105 -17.13 6.28 -18.15
C GLN A 1105 -17.83 7.34 -19.02
N CYS A 1106 -19.09 7.69 -18.73
CA CYS A 1106 -19.78 8.77 -19.45
C CYS A 1106 -19.06 10.11 -19.25
N ASP A 1107 -18.72 10.43 -18.00
CA ASP A 1107 -18.01 11.67 -17.65
C ASP A 1107 -16.64 11.73 -18.36
N PHE A 1108 -15.88 10.63 -18.37
CA PHE A 1108 -14.60 10.54 -19.06
C PHE A 1108 -14.71 10.75 -20.58
N LEU A 1109 -15.68 10.11 -21.24
CA LEU A 1109 -15.89 10.25 -22.68
C LEU A 1109 -16.34 11.66 -23.06
N LEU A 1110 -17.15 12.30 -22.22
CA LEU A 1110 -17.55 13.71 -22.41
C LEU A 1110 -16.35 14.65 -22.27
N ASP A 1111 -15.50 14.44 -21.25
CA ASP A 1111 -14.29 15.24 -21.04
C ASP A 1111 -13.31 15.07 -22.21
N LEU A 1112 -13.11 13.83 -22.69
CA LEU A 1112 -12.30 13.56 -23.90
C LEU A 1112 -12.86 14.28 -25.13
N CYS A 1113 -14.19 14.24 -25.35
CA CYS A 1113 -14.81 14.95 -26.47
C CYS A 1113 -14.60 16.45 -26.39
N SER A 1114 -14.70 17.05 -25.19
CA SER A 1114 -14.46 18.48 -24.99
C SER A 1114 -13.02 18.85 -25.35
N HIS A 1115 -12.04 18.12 -24.83
CA HIS A 1115 -10.63 18.36 -25.10
C HIS A 1115 -10.25 18.18 -26.58
N VAL A 1116 -10.84 17.19 -27.26
CA VAL A 1116 -10.66 17.00 -28.71
C VAL A 1116 -11.24 18.17 -29.48
N LYS A 1117 -12.44 18.65 -29.15
CA LYS A 1117 -13.05 19.81 -29.82
C LYS A 1117 -12.25 21.09 -29.63
N ASP A 1118 -11.74 21.32 -28.41
CA ASP A 1118 -10.85 22.45 -28.16
C ASP A 1118 -9.60 22.37 -29.05
N TYR A 1119 -9.00 21.18 -29.17
CA TYR A 1119 -7.88 20.94 -30.09
C TYR A 1119 -8.25 21.17 -31.57
N GLU A 1120 -9.38 20.62 -32.06
CA GLU A 1120 -9.83 20.82 -33.44
C GLU A 1120 -10.07 22.30 -33.74
N SER A 1121 -10.61 23.06 -32.78
CA SER A 1121 -10.86 24.51 -32.91
C SER A 1121 -9.59 25.36 -32.92
N GLN A 1122 -8.53 24.91 -32.24
CA GLN A 1122 -7.25 25.63 -32.16
C GLN A 1122 -6.33 25.32 -33.33
N THR A 1123 -6.47 24.16 -33.96
CA THR A 1123 -5.50 23.64 -34.94
C THR A 1123 -6.07 23.42 -36.34
N ASP A 1124 -7.39 23.59 -36.52
CA ASP A 1124 -8.14 23.27 -37.75
C ASP A 1124 -7.94 21.81 -38.25
N ARG A 1125 -7.39 20.92 -37.41
CA ARG A 1125 -7.20 19.49 -37.71
C ARG A 1125 -8.38 18.70 -37.17
N SER A 1126 -9.04 17.90 -38.01
CA SER A 1126 -10.12 17.02 -37.54
C SER A 1126 -9.59 15.66 -37.07
N VAL A 1127 -9.89 15.31 -35.82
CA VAL A 1127 -9.46 14.10 -35.11
C VAL A 1127 -10.66 13.35 -34.53
N LEU A 1128 -11.81 14.02 -34.34
CA LEU A 1128 -13.03 13.42 -33.84
C LEU A 1128 -13.57 12.24 -34.69
N PRO A 1129 -13.48 12.25 -36.03
CA PRO A 1129 -13.88 11.09 -36.85
C PRO A 1129 -13.11 9.82 -36.52
N ALA A 1130 -11.84 9.93 -36.11
CA ALA A 1130 -11.06 8.77 -35.69
C ALA A 1130 -11.62 8.16 -34.40
N LEU A 1131 -12.16 8.97 -33.49
CA LEU A 1131 -12.77 8.51 -32.23
C LEU A 1131 -14.20 7.99 -32.38
N GLN A 1132 -14.82 8.16 -33.54
CA GLN A 1132 -16.20 7.77 -33.80
C GLN A 1132 -16.51 6.31 -33.40
N PRO A 1133 -15.66 5.30 -33.66
CA PRO A 1133 -15.92 3.93 -33.22
C PRO A 1133 -16.04 3.78 -31.69
N ILE A 1134 -15.28 4.56 -30.91
CA ILE A 1134 -15.32 4.53 -29.44
C ILE A 1134 -16.68 5.04 -28.96
N TYR A 1135 -17.13 6.18 -29.48
CA TYR A 1135 -18.44 6.74 -29.14
C TYR A 1135 -19.60 5.86 -29.65
N GLN A 1136 -19.44 5.22 -30.81
CA GLN A 1136 -20.44 4.29 -31.36
C GLN A 1136 -20.49 2.96 -30.63
N SER A 1137 -19.39 2.54 -30.01
CA SER A 1137 -19.33 1.35 -29.17
C SER A 1137 -19.94 1.55 -27.77
N ALA A 1138 -20.38 2.77 -27.44
CA ALA A 1138 -20.66 3.25 -26.08
C ALA A 1138 -22.06 3.85 -25.87
N PRO A 1139 -22.45 4.16 -24.62
CA PRO A 1139 -23.18 3.34 -23.64
C PRO A 1139 -24.62 2.93 -24.01
N ALA A 1140 -25.20 2.04 -23.19
CA ALA A 1140 -26.65 1.78 -23.21
C ALA A 1140 -27.50 2.97 -22.72
N VAL A 1141 -26.95 3.83 -21.86
CA VAL A 1141 -27.56 5.08 -21.35
C VAL A 1141 -26.46 6.14 -21.24
N TRP A 1142 -26.66 7.36 -21.72
CA TRP A 1142 -25.70 8.45 -21.45
C TRP A 1142 -26.05 9.10 -20.13
N SER A 1143 -25.07 9.41 -19.27
CA SER A 1143 -25.31 10.15 -18.03
C SER A 1143 -24.50 11.43 -18.02
N ILE A 1144 -25.13 12.58 -17.78
CA ILE A 1144 -24.47 13.90 -17.76
C ILE A 1144 -24.83 14.66 -16.49
N LYS A 1145 -23.84 15.35 -15.93
CA LYS A 1145 -24.01 16.33 -14.87
C LYS A 1145 -24.07 17.73 -15.46
N LEU A 1146 -25.25 18.37 -15.49
CA LEU A 1146 -25.45 19.65 -16.20
C LEU A 1146 -24.77 20.83 -15.48
N SER A 1147 -24.73 20.81 -14.16
CA SER A 1147 -24.05 21.84 -13.33
C SER A 1147 -22.55 21.99 -13.60
N GLU A 1148 -21.89 20.97 -14.17
CA GLU A 1148 -20.45 20.96 -14.43
C GLU A 1148 -20.09 20.98 -15.92
N ARG A 1149 -21.04 20.66 -16.81
CA ARG A 1149 -20.75 20.39 -18.23
C ARG A 1149 -21.76 21.02 -19.15
N LYS A 1150 -21.24 21.66 -20.21
CA LYS A 1150 -22.07 22.23 -21.28
C LYS A 1150 -22.78 21.13 -22.06
N SER A 1151 -24.10 21.23 -22.16
CA SER A 1151 -24.97 20.36 -22.98
C SER A 1151 -24.58 20.33 -24.47
N SER A 1152 -23.87 21.36 -24.96
CA SER A 1152 -23.30 21.38 -26.31
C SER A 1152 -22.31 20.24 -26.58
N ILE A 1153 -21.57 19.77 -25.56
CA ILE A 1153 -20.63 18.66 -25.71
C ILE A 1153 -21.39 17.33 -25.86
N LEU A 1154 -22.43 17.13 -25.04
CA LEU A 1154 -23.30 15.97 -25.16
C LEU A 1154 -23.98 15.92 -26.52
N LEU A 1155 -24.43 17.06 -27.06
CA LEU A 1155 -25.02 17.13 -28.39
C LEU A 1155 -24.06 16.59 -29.47
N GLU A 1156 -22.79 16.98 -29.40
CA GLU A 1156 -21.78 16.51 -30.34
C GLU A 1156 -21.57 14.99 -30.23
N VAL A 1157 -21.50 14.46 -29.01
CA VAL A 1157 -21.39 13.01 -28.78
C VAL A 1157 -22.63 12.25 -29.26
N LEU A 1158 -23.83 12.80 -29.06
CA LEU A 1158 -25.09 12.20 -29.50
C LEU A 1158 -25.21 12.19 -31.03
N LYS A 1159 -24.66 13.17 -31.74
CA LYS A 1159 -24.60 13.17 -33.22
C LYS A 1159 -23.73 12.04 -33.78
N LEU A 1160 -22.74 11.57 -33.02
CA LEU A 1160 -21.85 10.47 -33.42
C LEU A 1160 -22.52 9.08 -33.27
N GLN A 1161 -23.66 9.01 -32.57
CA GLN A 1161 -24.39 7.77 -32.33
C GLN A 1161 -25.13 7.30 -33.59
N THR A 1162 -25.16 5.99 -33.81
CA THR A 1162 -25.92 5.37 -34.90
C THR A 1162 -27.42 5.29 -34.61
N GLU A 1163 -27.80 5.28 -33.33
CA GLU A 1163 -29.17 5.19 -32.85
C GLU A 1163 -29.40 6.16 -31.69
N LYS A 1164 -30.66 6.56 -31.48
CA LYS A 1164 -31.03 7.40 -30.34
C LYS A 1164 -30.85 6.63 -29.03
N LYS A 1165 -30.04 7.14 -28.12
CA LYS A 1165 -29.78 6.51 -26.82
C LYS A 1165 -30.57 7.20 -25.69
N PRO A 1166 -30.92 6.47 -24.61
CA PRO A 1166 -31.42 7.08 -23.38
C PRO A 1166 -30.38 8.04 -22.78
N VAL A 1167 -30.82 9.12 -22.17
CA VAL A 1167 -29.98 10.09 -21.44
C VAL A 1167 -30.51 10.25 -20.02
N GLU A 1168 -29.63 10.20 -19.04
CA GLU A 1168 -29.85 10.49 -17.63
C GLU A 1168 -29.23 11.85 -17.28
N LEU A 1169 -30.06 12.76 -16.78
CA LEU A 1169 -29.64 14.05 -16.26
C LEU A 1169 -29.44 13.94 -14.74
N ARG A 1170 -28.25 14.34 -14.31
CA ARG A 1170 -27.85 14.48 -12.90
C ARG A 1170 -27.55 15.94 -12.62
N ASP A 1171 -27.88 16.39 -11.40
CA ASP A 1171 -27.56 17.73 -10.89
C ASP A 1171 -27.89 18.86 -11.89
N CYS A 1172 -29.19 19.08 -12.08
CA CYS A 1172 -29.71 20.12 -12.96
C CYS A 1172 -29.70 21.48 -12.23
N THR A 1173 -29.15 22.52 -12.84
CA THR A 1173 -29.22 23.89 -12.30
C THR A 1173 -30.57 24.54 -12.66
N ASP A 1174 -30.97 25.55 -11.89
CA ASP A 1174 -32.14 26.40 -12.18
C ASP A 1174 -31.87 27.43 -13.30
N GLU A 1175 -30.68 27.40 -13.93
CA GLU A 1175 -30.31 28.37 -14.97
C GLU A 1175 -31.01 28.07 -16.30
N GLU A 1176 -31.91 28.97 -16.70
CA GLU A 1176 -32.66 28.90 -17.97
C GLU A 1176 -31.76 28.73 -19.20
N SER A 1177 -30.53 29.27 -19.16
CA SER A 1177 -29.51 29.14 -20.20
C SER A 1177 -29.05 27.70 -20.42
N GLU A 1178 -28.88 26.91 -19.35
CA GLU A 1178 -28.39 25.53 -19.45
C GLU A 1178 -29.48 24.59 -19.99
N VAL A 1179 -30.72 24.79 -19.52
CA VAL A 1179 -31.91 24.07 -19.98
C VAL A 1179 -32.18 24.36 -21.46
N LYS A 1180 -32.14 25.65 -21.86
CA LYS A 1180 -32.23 26.04 -23.27
C LYS A 1180 -31.09 25.45 -24.10
N GLY A 1181 -29.89 25.37 -23.54
CA GLY A 1181 -28.73 24.73 -24.16
C GLY A 1181 -28.90 23.22 -24.38
N PHE A 1182 -29.74 22.54 -23.57
CA PHE A 1182 -30.02 21.11 -23.69
C PHE A 1182 -31.10 20.77 -24.73
N LEU A 1183 -32.05 21.68 -25.00
CA LEU A 1183 -33.12 21.46 -25.99
C LEU A 1183 -32.65 20.91 -27.36
N PRO A 1184 -31.51 21.36 -27.93
CA PRO A 1184 -30.96 20.81 -29.16
C PRO A 1184 -30.58 19.32 -29.10
N CYS A 1185 -30.41 18.72 -27.92
CA CYS A 1185 -30.10 17.30 -27.74
C CYS A 1185 -31.33 16.40 -27.93
N LEU A 1186 -32.54 16.89 -27.64
CA LEU A 1186 -33.78 16.11 -27.66
C LEU A 1186 -34.04 15.30 -28.95
N PRO A 1187 -33.75 15.82 -30.16
CA PRO A 1187 -33.93 15.04 -31.39
C PRO A 1187 -33.10 13.75 -31.45
N TYR A 1188 -32.01 13.66 -30.69
CA TYR A 1188 -31.05 12.55 -30.69
C TYR A 1188 -31.24 11.58 -29.51
N ILE A 1189 -32.19 11.85 -28.61
CA ILE A 1189 -32.44 11.08 -27.38
C ILE A 1189 -33.66 10.19 -27.56
N SER A 1190 -33.60 8.95 -27.07
CA SER A 1190 -34.75 8.02 -27.12
C SER A 1190 -35.58 8.03 -25.84
N GLN A 1191 -34.95 8.23 -24.69
CA GLN A 1191 -35.60 8.33 -23.38
C GLN A 1191 -34.82 9.32 -22.51
N LEU A 1192 -35.51 10.23 -21.83
CA LEU A 1192 -34.90 11.12 -20.84
C LEU A 1192 -35.22 10.61 -19.43
N ARG A 1193 -34.20 10.39 -18.62
CA ARG A 1193 -34.29 10.07 -17.20
C ARG A 1193 -33.72 11.25 -16.43
N CYS A 1194 -34.35 11.60 -15.33
CA CYS A 1194 -33.86 12.65 -14.44
C CYS A 1194 -33.71 12.01 -13.06
N ASP A 1195 -32.57 12.25 -12.42
CA ASP A 1195 -32.42 11.88 -11.01
C ASP A 1195 -33.43 12.68 -10.16
N LYS A 1196 -33.81 12.19 -8.98
CA LYS A 1196 -34.90 12.77 -8.16
C LYS A 1196 -34.68 14.24 -7.79
N GLN A 1197 -33.43 14.71 -7.77
CA GLN A 1197 -33.09 16.12 -7.57
C GLN A 1197 -33.47 17.03 -8.75
N CYS A 1198 -33.56 16.51 -9.98
CA CYS A 1198 -33.98 17.28 -11.17
C CYS A 1198 -35.52 17.39 -11.31
N ILE A 1199 -36.32 16.85 -10.38
CA ILE A 1199 -37.79 16.79 -10.46
C ILE A 1199 -38.48 18.09 -9.96
N LEU A 1200 -37.74 19.15 -9.63
CA LEU A 1200 -38.31 20.47 -9.30
C LEU A 1200 -38.74 21.31 -10.54
N PHE A 1201 -39.05 20.66 -11.67
CA PHE A 1201 -39.64 21.28 -12.86
C PHE A 1201 -41.18 21.22 -12.89
N ASP A 1202 -41.84 21.10 -11.74
CA ASP A 1202 -43.27 21.42 -11.63
C ASP A 1202 -43.40 22.90 -11.27
N TYR A 1203 -43.93 23.67 -12.23
CA TYR A 1203 -44.33 25.09 -12.22
C TYR A 1203 -43.50 26.02 -13.13
N CYS A 1204 -43.61 25.84 -14.45
CA CYS A 1204 -44.28 26.81 -15.32
C CYS A 1204 -44.32 26.32 -16.78
N THR A 1205 -45.49 26.52 -17.39
CA THR A 1205 -45.89 26.33 -18.78
C THR A 1205 -44.94 26.86 -19.84
#